data_AF-A0A3M2ECB2-F1
#
_entry.id   AF-A0A3M2ECB2-F1
#
_cell.length_a   1.000
_cell.length_b   1.000
_cell.length_c   1.000
_cell.angle_alpha   90.00
_cell.angle_beta   90.00
_cell.angle_gamma   90.00
#
_symmetry.space_group_name_H-M   'P 1'
#
loop_
_entity.id
_entity.type
_entity.pdbx_description
1 polymer ?
#
loop_
_entity_poly.entity_id
_entity_poly.type
_entity_poly.pdbx_seq_one_letter_code
_entity_poly.pdbx_strand_id
1 'polypeptide(L)'
;MPTASSSSPPCRWSASTAATTTSSSRSIPAAASPICVSPAPTSEASPASDRRGSRVLTSTGGVVEAVIRAGALSLLALAAALLFAVPAGAAVLASLDHTTVAAGDSVQLTLSSDGGDGDPDFTPLERDFDILARSQSSQFRFVNGRVTSSKSWQLTLMPKHSGKLTIPPIAVGGARSNALTLTVLPPGSSPSAPNGRGGTGGGAAAAQQDRPLFVEAAVQPRQVRVQQQLLYTVRIFRAVNLSQAQLSEPDVPHAVVVRLGEDRSYQTVRGGRRYLVTERRYAIFPQQRGKLTVPPLRLDGRIGVGGMSLFDPFNSLGQVVRRFSNPVTVTVEGIPATWPGGAWLPARAVTLEQHLSDGPYRVGEPITRSVTLHADGLTAAQLPQLLGDPLPGGLKRYPDQPQTSDAKGADGVRGTRRDKEAIIPLHGGDFTLPAIDIAWWNSDAQRVEHARLPERTIHVVGTPAAVGGGAGTTAAAGASPSTAVTPAGHAQQQQGEQPAKAQAAAGSVGHPRGANGAAGRLRRWQAAALLFALAWLGTLGLWWRTRRRLVEGSAGEAPEVVAPADGEAVLRRRIERALDRGDAASLVADLAAWRRWWRARGVDPSERVPELTREIEALHRHRYGAEGEDGSWRADGLRAAFAAACAALDGMKKGGDAPLPPLYRDDPAVVNSLD
;
A
#
# COMPACT_ATOMS: atom_id res chain seq x y z
N MET A 1 -13.50 -66.50 8.21
CA MET A 1 -14.74 -67.11 7.67
C MET A 1 -15.96 -66.41 8.27
N PRO A 2 -17.16 -66.50 7.68
CA PRO A 2 -18.23 -65.52 7.91
C PRO A 2 -19.57 -66.07 8.45
N THR A 3 -20.39 -65.17 9.02
CA THR A 3 -21.85 -65.26 9.18
C THR A 3 -22.40 -63.83 9.09
N ALA A 4 -23.23 -63.35 8.16
CA ALA A 4 -24.17 -63.92 7.19
C ALA A 4 -25.62 -64.15 7.71
N SER A 5 -26.45 -63.11 7.59
CA SER A 5 -27.93 -63.08 7.63
C SER A 5 -28.36 -61.66 7.24
N SER A 6 -29.14 -61.29 6.20
CA SER A 6 -29.99 -61.94 5.18
C SER A 6 -31.50 -62.05 5.46
N SER A 7 -32.27 -61.00 5.10
CA SER A 7 -33.67 -61.14 4.63
C SER A 7 -34.17 -59.90 3.86
N SER A 8 -35.12 -60.13 2.95
CA SER A 8 -35.94 -59.21 2.11
C SER A 8 -37.13 -60.06 1.59
N PRO A 9 -37.99 -59.65 0.63
CA PRO A 9 -38.52 -58.35 0.19
C PRO A 9 -40.08 -58.39 0.45
N PRO A 10 -41.08 -58.25 -0.46
CA PRO A 10 -41.24 -57.52 -1.74
C PRO A 10 -42.57 -56.74 -1.97
N CYS A 11 -42.59 -55.88 -3.01
CA CYS A 11 -43.72 -55.54 -3.91
C CYS A 11 -43.14 -54.66 -5.06
N ARG A 12 -43.16 -54.98 -6.36
CA ARG A 12 -44.29 -55.05 -7.35
C ARG A 12 -45.23 -53.84 -7.25
N TRP A 13 -45.52 -53.09 -8.33
CA TRP A 13 -46.07 -53.54 -9.62
C TRP A 13 -45.41 -52.93 -10.89
N SER A 14 -45.98 -53.22 -12.07
CA SER A 14 -45.39 -53.04 -13.42
C SER A 14 -46.15 -52.06 -14.36
N ALA A 15 -45.63 -51.85 -15.58
CA ALA A 15 -46.00 -50.79 -16.53
C ALA A 15 -47.11 -51.12 -17.57
N SER A 16 -47.29 -50.22 -18.56
CA SER A 16 -48.13 -50.32 -19.79
C SER A 16 -49.59 -49.83 -19.61
N THR A 17 -50.34 -49.28 -20.59
CA THR A 17 -50.20 -49.21 -22.09
C THR A 17 -51.02 -48.03 -22.70
N ALA A 18 -50.77 -47.70 -23.98
CA ALA A 18 -51.76 -47.28 -25.02
C ALA A 18 -52.42 -45.86 -25.01
N ALA A 19 -52.89 -45.27 -26.14
CA ALA A 19 -52.57 -45.46 -27.58
C ALA A 19 -53.26 -44.41 -28.54
N THR A 20 -52.60 -44.09 -29.68
CA THR A 20 -53.11 -43.58 -31.01
C THR A 20 -53.95 -42.27 -31.06
N THR A 21 -54.08 -41.46 -32.14
CA THR A 21 -53.70 -41.44 -33.60
C THR A 21 -53.57 -39.93 -34.03
N THR A 22 -53.07 -39.42 -35.17
CA THR A 22 -52.55 -39.87 -36.50
C THR A 22 -51.35 -38.92 -36.86
N SER A 23 -50.80 -38.60 -38.05
CA SER A 23 -50.95 -38.88 -39.49
C SER A 23 -49.58 -38.63 -40.19
N SER A 24 -49.07 -39.45 -41.11
CA SER A 24 -49.17 -39.38 -42.60
C SER A 24 -48.57 -38.12 -43.27
N SER A 25 -47.63 -38.19 -44.25
CA SER A 25 -46.86 -39.32 -44.84
C SER A 25 -45.75 -38.88 -45.85
N ARG A 26 -44.63 -39.64 -45.88
CA ARG A 26 -43.74 -40.11 -47.02
C ARG A 26 -43.57 -39.33 -48.37
N SER A 27 -42.51 -39.48 -49.19
CA SER A 27 -41.04 -39.76 -49.05
C SER A 27 -40.34 -40.07 -50.41
N ILE A 28 -39.15 -39.48 -50.71
CA ILE A 28 -38.02 -40.05 -51.54
C ILE A 28 -38.31 -40.22 -53.08
N PRO A 29 -37.36 -40.35 -54.06
CA PRO A 29 -35.86 -40.34 -54.11
C PRO A 29 -35.19 -39.26 -55.02
N ALA A 30 -33.88 -39.42 -55.30
CA ALA A 30 -32.97 -38.51 -56.03
C ALA A 30 -32.58 -38.95 -57.47
N ALA A 31 -31.86 -38.10 -58.23
CA ALA A 31 -30.93 -38.51 -59.32
C ALA A 31 -29.93 -37.42 -59.81
N ALA A 32 -28.68 -37.84 -60.09
CA ALA A 32 -27.68 -37.35 -61.07
C ALA A 32 -27.06 -35.92 -61.07
N SER A 33 -25.79 -35.88 -61.50
CA SER A 33 -24.90 -34.70 -61.79
C SER A 33 -24.67 -34.57 -63.33
N PRO A 34 -23.88 -33.62 -63.94
CA PRO A 34 -22.39 -33.52 -63.74
C PRO A 34 -21.60 -32.20 -64.11
N ILE A 35 -20.34 -32.11 -63.64
CA ILE A 35 -19.10 -31.64 -64.34
C ILE A 35 -18.80 -30.13 -64.62
N CYS A 36 -17.47 -29.86 -64.71
CA CYS A 36 -16.69 -28.64 -65.05
C CYS A 36 -16.59 -27.51 -64.00
N VAL A 37 -15.44 -26.97 -63.54
CA VAL A 37 -13.99 -26.89 -63.91
C VAL A 37 -13.55 -25.48 -64.37
N SER A 38 -12.46 -24.98 -63.77
CA SER A 38 -11.72 -23.71 -64.00
C SER A 38 -10.97 -23.70 -65.38
N PRO A 39 -10.21 -22.66 -65.85
CA PRO A 39 -9.47 -21.64 -65.07
C PRO A 39 -9.24 -20.24 -65.75
N ALA A 40 -8.32 -19.45 -65.18
CA ALA A 40 -7.54 -18.39 -65.85
C ALA A 40 -6.28 -19.01 -66.54
N PRO A 41 -5.33 -18.32 -67.24
CA PRO A 41 -4.98 -16.88 -67.25
C PRO A 41 -4.56 -16.32 -68.64
N THR A 42 -3.69 -15.30 -68.68
CA THR A 42 -2.84 -14.84 -69.84
C THR A 42 -3.57 -14.27 -71.08
N SER A 43 -2.96 -13.54 -72.04
CA SER A 43 -1.76 -12.67 -72.10
C SER A 43 -1.87 -11.74 -73.34
N GLU A 44 -1.06 -10.68 -73.39
CA GLU A 44 -0.44 -10.11 -74.61
C GLU A 44 -1.20 -9.35 -75.74
N ALA A 45 -0.37 -8.53 -76.41
CA ALA A 45 -0.37 -8.13 -77.82
C ALA A 45 -1.37 -7.10 -78.39
N SER A 46 -0.81 -5.93 -78.72
CA SER A 46 -1.21 -5.11 -79.88
C SER A 46 -0.78 -5.81 -81.20
N PRO A 47 -1.34 -5.50 -82.38
CA PRO A 47 -0.93 -4.28 -83.11
C PRO A 47 -2.03 -3.63 -84.00
N ALA A 48 -1.65 -2.52 -84.66
CA ALA A 48 -1.95 -2.09 -86.06
C ALA A 48 -3.34 -2.36 -86.72
N SER A 49 -3.86 -1.53 -87.65
CA SER A 49 -3.56 -0.14 -88.11
C SER A 49 -4.55 0.21 -89.22
N ASP A 50 -4.96 1.46 -89.42
CA ASP A 50 -5.46 1.91 -90.74
C ASP A 50 -5.19 3.40 -91.04
N ARG A 51 -5.26 3.77 -92.32
CA ARG A 51 -4.99 5.08 -92.91
C ARG A 51 -6.19 5.60 -93.71
N ARG A 52 -6.79 6.71 -93.27
CA ARG A 52 -7.28 7.86 -94.08
C ARG A 52 -8.07 8.83 -93.18
N GLY A 53 -8.19 10.11 -93.50
CA GLY A 53 -7.57 10.85 -94.61
C GLY A 53 -7.60 12.36 -94.35
N SER A 54 -6.66 13.10 -94.93
CA SER A 54 -6.50 14.53 -94.69
C SER A 54 -7.48 15.38 -95.52
N ARG A 55 -8.04 16.42 -94.90
CA ARG A 55 -8.38 17.68 -95.57
C ARG A 55 -8.05 18.85 -94.65
N VAL A 56 -7.13 19.69 -95.10
CA VAL A 56 -6.79 20.97 -94.46
C VAL A 56 -7.70 22.04 -95.03
N LEU A 57 -8.28 22.87 -94.16
CA LEU A 57 -8.83 24.18 -94.53
C LEU A 57 -8.23 25.20 -93.56
N THR A 58 -7.40 26.09 -94.09
CA THR A 58 -6.72 27.14 -93.36
C THR A 58 -7.67 28.30 -93.04
N SER A 59 -7.72 28.71 -91.77
CA SER A 59 -8.25 30.02 -91.38
C SER A 59 -7.20 30.73 -90.52
N THR A 60 -6.64 31.82 -91.05
CA THR A 60 -5.56 32.60 -90.42
C THR A 60 -6.12 33.89 -89.82
N GLY A 61 -6.21 33.96 -88.48
CA GLY A 61 -6.53 35.19 -87.76
C GLY A 61 -6.76 34.94 -86.26
N GLY A 62 -6.05 35.68 -85.39
CA GLY A 62 -6.33 35.68 -83.94
C GLY A 62 -5.26 35.11 -82.98
N VAL A 63 -4.04 34.81 -83.43
CA VAL A 63 -3.02 34.13 -82.59
C VAL A 63 -2.52 34.99 -81.40
N VAL A 64 -2.45 36.32 -81.54
CA VAL A 64 -1.81 37.20 -80.53
C VAL A 64 -2.63 37.30 -79.24
N GLU A 65 -3.96 37.36 -79.33
CA GLU A 65 -4.81 37.58 -78.15
C GLU A 65 -5.02 36.31 -77.30
N ALA A 66 -4.96 35.14 -77.95
CA ALA A 66 -5.15 33.85 -77.28
C ALA A 66 -4.02 33.53 -76.28
N VAL A 67 -2.76 33.84 -76.63
CA VAL A 67 -1.58 33.53 -75.80
C VAL A 67 -1.61 34.30 -74.48
N ILE A 68 -1.99 35.58 -74.51
CA ILE A 68 -2.08 36.43 -73.31
C ILE A 68 -3.18 35.91 -72.37
N ARG A 69 -4.35 35.58 -72.91
CA ARG A 69 -5.48 35.03 -72.14
C ARG A 69 -5.15 33.65 -71.53
N ALA A 70 -4.44 32.78 -72.27
CA ALA A 70 -4.01 31.47 -71.78
C ALA A 70 -2.94 31.55 -70.67
N GLY A 71 -2.01 32.51 -70.76
CA GLY A 71 -1.05 32.79 -69.70
C GLY A 71 -1.74 33.28 -68.41
N ALA A 72 -2.69 34.21 -68.55
CA ALA A 72 -3.47 34.72 -67.42
C ALA A 72 -4.28 33.62 -66.71
N LEU A 73 -4.99 32.77 -67.46
CA LEU A 73 -5.74 31.63 -66.91
C LEU A 73 -4.84 30.63 -66.19
N SER A 74 -3.66 30.33 -66.74
CA SER A 74 -2.67 29.44 -66.11
C SER A 74 -2.14 30.00 -64.78
N LEU A 75 -1.85 31.30 -64.73
CA LEU A 75 -1.45 31.98 -63.49
C LEU A 75 -2.58 32.01 -62.46
N LEU A 76 -3.82 32.22 -62.89
CA LEU A 76 -4.99 32.25 -62.00
C LEU A 76 -5.27 30.85 -61.42
N ALA A 77 -5.12 29.79 -62.21
CA ALA A 77 -5.22 28.41 -61.76
C ALA A 77 -4.11 28.04 -60.76
N LEU A 78 -2.87 28.48 -60.99
CA LEU A 78 -1.76 28.27 -60.06
C LEU A 78 -1.96 29.04 -58.76
N ALA A 79 -2.42 30.29 -58.82
CA ALA A 79 -2.77 31.08 -57.64
C ALA A 79 -3.93 30.46 -56.84
N ALA A 80 -4.96 29.95 -57.52
CA ALA A 80 -6.04 29.20 -56.89
C ALA A 80 -5.55 27.91 -56.22
N ALA A 81 -4.63 27.18 -56.85
CA ALA A 81 -4.02 25.98 -56.26
C ALA A 81 -3.21 26.31 -54.99
N LEU A 82 -2.48 27.43 -54.95
CA LEU A 82 -1.81 27.90 -53.72
C LEU A 82 -2.81 28.36 -52.66
N LEU A 83 -3.95 28.94 -53.03
CA LEU A 83 -5.02 29.33 -52.09
C LEU A 83 -5.76 28.13 -51.48
N PHE A 84 -5.71 26.96 -52.12
CA PHE A 84 -6.22 25.69 -51.58
C PHE A 84 -5.18 24.88 -50.78
N ALA A 85 -4.02 25.46 -50.47
CA ALA A 85 -3.08 24.87 -49.52
C ALA A 85 -3.61 24.95 -48.07
N VAL A 86 -4.57 24.06 -47.75
CA VAL A 86 -5.12 23.91 -46.38
C VAL A 86 -3.96 23.73 -45.40
N PRO A 87 -3.85 24.56 -44.34
CA PRO A 87 -2.83 24.37 -43.33
C PRO A 87 -3.10 23.04 -42.61
N ALA A 88 -2.19 22.08 -42.79
CA ALA A 88 -2.19 20.84 -42.03
C ALA A 88 -1.89 21.16 -40.56
N GLY A 89 -2.95 21.40 -39.78
CA GLY A 89 -2.87 21.72 -38.37
C GLY A 89 -2.18 20.59 -37.60
N ALA A 90 -1.41 20.96 -36.57
CA ALA A 90 -0.68 20.05 -35.70
C ALA A 90 -1.58 18.90 -35.22
N ALA A 91 -1.35 17.69 -35.73
CA ALA A 91 -2.12 16.52 -35.35
C ALA A 91 -1.82 16.17 -33.89
N VAL A 92 -2.86 16.13 -33.07
CA VAL A 92 -2.79 15.58 -31.70
C VAL A 92 -3.41 14.19 -31.76
N LEU A 93 -2.62 13.17 -31.47
CA LEU A 93 -3.06 11.78 -31.46
C LEU A 93 -3.02 11.24 -30.04
N ALA A 94 -4.10 10.57 -29.62
CA ALA A 94 -4.18 9.83 -28.37
C ALA A 94 -4.25 8.32 -28.66
N SER A 95 -3.50 7.52 -27.90
CA SER A 95 -3.50 6.06 -27.96
C SER A 95 -3.46 5.43 -26.55
N LEU A 96 -3.96 4.19 -26.44
CA LEU A 96 -3.83 3.36 -25.24
C LEU A 96 -2.90 2.17 -25.54
N ASP A 97 -2.17 1.70 -24.54
CA ASP A 97 -1.51 0.38 -24.58
C ASP A 97 -2.54 -0.75 -24.69
N HIS A 98 -3.66 -0.64 -23.98
CA HIS A 98 -4.73 -1.63 -23.95
C HIS A 98 -6.13 -0.99 -24.03
N THR A 99 -6.98 -1.51 -24.92
CA THR A 99 -8.40 -1.10 -25.04
C THR A 99 -9.33 -1.87 -24.11
N THR A 100 -8.84 -2.92 -23.44
CA THR A 100 -9.58 -3.70 -22.43
C THR A 100 -8.66 -4.06 -21.26
N VAL A 101 -9.09 -3.79 -20.02
CA VAL A 101 -8.35 -4.07 -18.78
C VAL A 101 -9.29 -4.64 -17.71
N ALA A 102 -8.76 -5.28 -16.66
CA ALA A 102 -9.57 -5.64 -15.50
C ALA A 102 -9.71 -4.46 -14.53
N ALA A 103 -10.81 -4.41 -13.77
CA ALA A 103 -10.94 -3.45 -12.66
C ALA A 103 -9.78 -3.60 -11.67
N GLY A 104 -9.03 -2.50 -11.48
CA GLY A 104 -7.83 -2.46 -10.65
C GLY A 104 -6.50 -2.64 -11.41
N ASP A 105 -6.49 -2.74 -12.74
CA ASP A 105 -5.26 -2.63 -13.53
C ASP A 105 -5.11 -1.21 -14.10
N SER A 106 -3.89 -0.66 -14.06
CA SER A 106 -3.60 0.60 -14.76
C SER A 106 -3.46 0.40 -16.26
N VAL A 107 -3.86 1.41 -17.02
CA VAL A 107 -3.68 1.55 -18.48
C VAL A 107 -2.74 2.73 -18.77
N GLN A 108 -1.91 2.66 -19.81
CA GLN A 108 -1.14 3.83 -20.27
C GLN A 108 -1.87 4.56 -21.40
N LEU A 109 -2.10 5.86 -21.20
CA LEU A 109 -2.52 6.80 -22.24
C LEU A 109 -1.28 7.55 -22.75
N THR A 110 -0.99 7.44 -24.04
CA THR A 110 0.01 8.25 -24.74
C THR A 110 -0.69 9.33 -25.57
N LEU A 111 -0.17 10.55 -25.56
CA LEU A 111 -0.67 11.70 -26.28
C LEU A 111 0.48 12.38 -27.01
N SER A 112 0.48 12.39 -28.35
CA SER A 112 1.56 12.98 -29.17
C SER A 112 1.07 14.17 -29.98
N SER A 113 1.88 15.24 -30.07
CA SER A 113 1.59 16.45 -30.83
C SER A 113 2.79 16.93 -31.65
N ASP A 114 2.60 17.07 -32.97
CA ASP A 114 3.63 17.54 -33.88
C ASP A 114 3.52 19.07 -34.11
N GLY A 115 4.42 19.83 -33.47
CA GLY A 115 4.56 21.27 -33.64
C GLY A 115 3.62 22.14 -32.79
N GLY A 116 2.88 21.58 -31.84
CA GLY A 116 1.94 22.32 -30.98
C GLY A 116 2.60 23.00 -29.78
N ASP A 117 2.22 24.25 -29.51
CA ASP A 117 2.51 24.94 -28.24
C ASP A 117 1.28 25.01 -27.31
N GLY A 118 1.54 24.95 -26.01
CA GLY A 118 0.57 24.68 -24.96
C GLY A 118 0.74 23.29 -24.33
N ASP A 119 0.22 23.14 -23.11
CA ASP A 119 0.16 21.88 -22.37
C ASP A 119 -1.26 21.26 -22.44
N PRO A 120 -1.38 19.93 -22.34
CA PRO A 120 -2.66 19.23 -22.27
C PRO A 120 -3.49 19.51 -21.00
N ASP A 121 -4.80 19.74 -21.18
CA ASP A 121 -5.78 19.70 -20.09
C ASP A 121 -6.28 18.27 -19.85
N PHE A 122 -5.88 17.68 -18.71
CA PHE A 122 -6.29 16.35 -18.28
C PHE A 122 -7.45 16.34 -17.29
N THR A 123 -7.95 17.50 -16.85
CA THR A 123 -9.07 17.62 -15.90
C THR A 123 -10.30 16.79 -16.31
N PRO A 124 -10.67 16.70 -17.62
CA PRO A 124 -11.78 15.84 -18.06
C PRO A 124 -11.62 14.33 -17.78
N LEU A 125 -10.39 13.84 -17.56
CA LEU A 125 -10.13 12.43 -17.24
C LEU A 125 -10.43 12.10 -15.77
N GLU A 126 -10.29 13.08 -14.88
CA GLU A 126 -10.33 12.86 -13.43
C GLU A 126 -11.73 12.46 -12.91
N ARG A 127 -12.78 12.58 -13.74
CA ARG A 127 -14.12 12.03 -13.42
C ARG A 127 -14.10 10.51 -13.32
N ASP A 128 -13.45 9.83 -14.27
CA ASP A 128 -13.55 8.38 -14.47
C ASP A 128 -12.25 7.63 -14.12
N PHE A 129 -11.14 8.35 -13.95
CA PHE A 129 -9.81 7.81 -13.68
C PHE A 129 -9.12 8.50 -12.49
N ASP A 130 -8.28 7.77 -11.76
CA ASP A 130 -7.16 8.35 -10.99
C ASP A 130 -5.96 8.51 -11.94
N ILE A 131 -5.36 9.69 -12.01
CA ILE A 131 -4.08 9.90 -12.72
C ILE A 131 -2.93 9.57 -11.76
N LEU A 132 -2.33 8.39 -11.92
CA LEU A 132 -1.30 7.88 -11.00
C LEU A 132 0.11 8.38 -11.31
N ALA A 133 0.39 8.68 -12.57
CA ALA A 133 1.65 9.26 -13.03
C ALA A 133 1.42 10.08 -14.31
N ARG A 134 2.28 11.08 -14.52
CA ARG A 134 2.34 11.90 -15.72
C ARG A 134 3.80 12.16 -16.06
N SER A 135 4.21 11.83 -17.27
CA SER A 135 5.53 12.18 -17.83
C SER A 135 5.36 12.93 -19.15
N GLN A 136 6.40 13.63 -19.58
CA GLN A 136 6.45 14.27 -20.88
C GLN A 136 7.86 14.19 -21.47
N SER A 137 7.94 14.11 -22.79
CA SER A 137 9.19 14.22 -23.55
C SER A 137 8.99 15.15 -24.76
N SER A 138 10.06 15.84 -25.14
CA SER A 138 10.10 16.67 -26.35
C SER A 138 11.27 16.23 -27.23
N GLN A 139 11.04 16.15 -28.54
CA GLN A 139 12.06 15.80 -29.53
C GLN A 139 12.17 16.92 -30.56
N PHE A 140 13.36 17.50 -30.68
CA PHE A 140 13.69 18.48 -31.72
C PHE A 140 14.45 17.77 -32.85
N ARG A 141 13.85 17.73 -34.04
CA ARG A 141 14.51 17.27 -35.27
C ARG A 141 14.78 18.45 -36.19
N PHE A 142 16.04 18.63 -36.55
CA PHE A 142 16.49 19.59 -37.56
C PHE A 142 16.69 18.82 -38.87
N VAL A 143 15.87 19.12 -39.89
CA VAL A 143 15.94 18.45 -41.20
C VAL A 143 15.92 19.53 -42.28
N ASN A 144 16.96 19.58 -43.13
CA ASN A 144 17.10 20.55 -44.23
C ASN A 144 16.85 22.01 -43.80
N GLY A 145 17.39 22.42 -42.65
CA GLY A 145 17.19 23.75 -42.06
C GLY A 145 15.82 24.00 -41.41
N ARG A 146 14.86 23.10 -41.57
CA ARG A 146 13.55 23.17 -40.90
C ARG A 146 13.63 22.54 -39.51
N VAL A 147 13.24 23.30 -38.50
CA VAL A 147 13.04 22.79 -37.13
C VAL A 147 11.67 22.12 -37.08
N THR A 148 11.62 20.91 -36.54
CA THR A 148 10.37 20.22 -36.18
C THR A 148 10.47 19.79 -34.71
N SER A 149 9.44 20.12 -33.94
CA SER A 149 9.35 19.79 -32.51
C SER A 149 8.14 18.88 -32.32
N SER A 150 8.33 17.71 -31.72
CA SER A 150 7.24 16.81 -31.35
C SER A 150 7.23 16.65 -29.83
N LYS A 151 6.05 16.78 -29.22
CA LYS A 151 5.83 16.62 -27.77
C LYS A 151 5.01 15.37 -27.54
N SER A 152 5.40 14.54 -26.56
CA SER A 152 4.66 13.36 -26.15
C SER A 152 4.44 13.37 -24.64
N TRP A 153 3.20 13.20 -24.21
CA TRP A 153 2.80 13.04 -22.82
C TRP A 153 2.34 11.60 -22.58
N GLN A 154 2.73 11.02 -21.45
CA GLN A 154 2.31 9.68 -21.03
C GLN A 154 1.68 9.73 -19.64
N LEU A 155 0.57 9.02 -19.48
CA LEU A 155 -0.23 9.02 -18.26
C LEU A 155 -0.55 7.59 -17.86
N THR A 156 -0.24 7.24 -16.61
CA THR A 156 -0.73 5.99 -16.00
C THR A 156 -2.11 6.28 -15.39
N LEU A 157 -3.16 5.76 -16.00
CA LEU A 157 -4.55 5.93 -15.57
C LEU A 157 -5.05 4.69 -14.85
N MET A 158 -5.72 4.86 -13.71
CA MET A 158 -6.39 3.78 -12.98
C MET A 158 -7.90 4.00 -13.01
N PRO A 159 -8.70 3.11 -13.62
CA PRO A 159 -10.15 3.24 -13.68
C PRO A 159 -10.81 3.31 -12.30
N LYS A 160 -11.72 4.26 -12.10
CA LYS A 160 -12.50 4.41 -10.85
C LYS A 160 -13.68 3.42 -10.76
N HIS A 161 -14.17 2.92 -11.89
CA HIS A 161 -15.30 2.00 -11.97
C HIS A 161 -15.22 1.11 -13.23
N SER A 162 -15.92 -0.04 -13.20
CA SER A 162 -16.01 -0.98 -14.33
C SER A 162 -17.11 -0.58 -15.32
N GLY A 163 -16.90 -0.84 -16.61
CA GLY A 163 -17.81 -0.48 -17.69
C GLY A 163 -17.06 -0.09 -18.97
N LYS A 164 -17.75 0.57 -19.92
CA LYS A 164 -17.09 1.27 -21.03
C LYS A 164 -16.84 2.72 -20.60
N LEU A 165 -15.57 3.09 -20.45
CA LEU A 165 -15.14 4.45 -20.11
C LEU A 165 -14.71 5.17 -21.39
N THR A 166 -15.17 6.40 -21.58
CA THR A 166 -14.79 7.22 -22.74
C THR A 166 -13.77 8.26 -22.30
N ILE A 167 -12.59 8.22 -22.89
CA ILE A 167 -11.60 9.30 -22.80
C ILE A 167 -12.02 10.36 -23.83
N PRO A 168 -12.43 11.57 -23.40
CA PRO A 168 -12.84 12.63 -24.31
C PRO A 168 -11.65 13.20 -25.10
N PRO A 169 -11.90 13.96 -26.19
CA PRO A 169 -10.87 14.74 -26.88
C PRO A 169 -10.10 15.66 -25.93
N ILE A 170 -8.81 15.39 -25.73
CA ILE A 170 -7.93 16.17 -24.86
C ILE A 170 -7.46 17.39 -25.64
N ALA A 171 -7.60 18.59 -25.08
CA ALA A 171 -7.11 19.83 -25.69
C ALA A 171 -5.62 20.01 -25.41
N VAL A 172 -4.85 20.37 -26.44
CA VAL A 172 -3.42 20.70 -26.38
C VAL A 172 -3.23 22.02 -27.13
N GLY A 173 -3.10 23.12 -26.40
CA GLY A 173 -3.12 24.45 -26.98
C GLY A 173 -4.40 24.69 -27.80
N GLY A 174 -4.24 24.99 -29.10
CA GLY A 174 -5.35 25.17 -30.04
C GLY A 174 -5.91 23.89 -30.66
N ALA A 175 -5.28 22.73 -30.46
CA ALA A 175 -5.67 21.46 -31.07
C ALA A 175 -6.37 20.51 -30.08
N ARG A 176 -6.98 19.43 -30.59
CA ARG A 176 -7.63 18.39 -29.77
C ARG A 176 -7.32 16.99 -30.29
N SER A 177 -7.21 16.03 -29.38
CA SER A 177 -7.02 14.61 -29.72
C SER A 177 -8.28 13.95 -30.27
N ASN A 178 -8.12 12.78 -30.87
CA ASN A 178 -9.21 11.81 -30.98
C ASN A 178 -9.74 11.41 -29.59
N ALA A 179 -11.02 11.03 -29.53
CA ALA A 179 -11.59 10.32 -28.40
C ALA A 179 -11.13 8.85 -28.40
N LEU A 180 -11.19 8.19 -27.24
CA LEU A 180 -10.86 6.77 -27.05
C LEU A 180 -11.87 6.10 -26.13
N THR A 181 -11.97 4.77 -26.20
CA THR A 181 -12.86 3.97 -25.34
C THR A 181 -12.08 2.83 -24.71
N LEU A 182 -12.16 2.73 -23.38
CA LEU A 182 -11.59 1.65 -22.58
C LEU A 182 -12.71 0.75 -22.05
N THR A 183 -12.57 -0.58 -22.22
CA THR A 183 -13.48 -1.55 -21.60
C THR A 183 -12.87 -2.09 -20.31
N VAL A 184 -13.42 -1.70 -19.16
CA VAL A 184 -12.96 -2.11 -17.84
C VAL A 184 -13.85 -3.25 -17.33
N LEU A 185 -13.31 -4.46 -17.29
CA LEU A 185 -14.04 -5.66 -16.86
C LEU A 185 -14.35 -5.60 -15.35
N PRO A 186 -15.49 -6.14 -14.89
CA PRO A 186 -15.82 -6.21 -13.46
C PRO A 186 -14.74 -6.87 -12.59
N PRO A 187 -14.67 -6.57 -11.28
CA PRO A 187 -13.77 -7.24 -10.34
C PRO A 187 -13.88 -8.77 -10.43
N GLY A 188 -12.74 -9.46 -10.55
CA GLY A 188 -12.66 -10.92 -10.71
C GLY A 188 -12.67 -11.43 -12.16
N SER A 189 -13.23 -10.67 -13.12
CA SER A 189 -13.14 -11.00 -14.55
C SER A 189 -11.83 -10.51 -15.18
N SER A 190 -11.10 -11.43 -15.82
CA SER A 190 -9.83 -11.16 -16.53
C SER A 190 -10.08 -11.07 -18.04
N PRO A 191 -9.28 -10.30 -18.82
CA PRO A 191 -9.35 -10.35 -20.27
C PRO A 191 -8.95 -11.75 -20.77
N SER A 192 -9.80 -12.37 -21.59
CA SER A 192 -9.50 -13.66 -22.21
C SER A 192 -8.38 -13.49 -23.24
N ALA A 193 -7.24 -14.14 -23.03
CA ALA A 193 -6.23 -14.28 -24.07
C ALA A 193 -6.81 -15.08 -25.25
N PRO A 194 -6.57 -14.71 -26.53
CA PRO A 194 -7.24 -15.35 -27.67
C PRO A 194 -6.97 -16.85 -27.86
N ASN A 195 -5.89 -17.38 -27.26
CA ASN A 195 -5.45 -18.77 -27.44
C ASN A 195 -5.70 -19.62 -26.18
N GLY A 196 -6.93 -20.11 -26.05
CA GLY A 196 -7.32 -21.12 -25.04
C GLY A 196 -8.45 -21.99 -25.57
N ARG A 197 -8.18 -23.29 -25.83
CA ARG A 197 -9.17 -24.21 -26.42
C ARG A 197 -10.30 -24.46 -25.43
N GLY A 198 -11.55 -24.35 -25.89
CA GLY A 198 -12.71 -24.12 -25.03
C GLY A 198 -12.98 -25.20 -23.96
N GLY A 199 -13.23 -24.73 -22.73
CA GLY A 199 -13.85 -25.50 -21.65
C GLY A 199 -15.05 -24.74 -21.10
N THR A 200 -16.25 -25.29 -21.27
CA THR A 200 -17.51 -24.68 -20.81
C THR A 200 -17.85 -25.10 -19.38
N GLY A 201 -18.21 -24.13 -18.53
CA GLY A 201 -18.80 -24.39 -17.21
C GLY A 201 -17.85 -24.24 -16.01
N GLY A 202 -17.50 -23.00 -15.67
CA GLY A 202 -16.81 -22.66 -14.43
C GLY A 202 -17.16 -21.25 -13.97
N GLY A 203 -17.79 -21.10 -12.79
CA GLY A 203 -18.26 -19.80 -12.29
C GLY A 203 -17.13 -18.85 -11.86
N ALA A 204 -17.48 -17.59 -11.57
CA ALA A 204 -16.52 -16.51 -11.32
C ALA A 204 -15.47 -16.77 -10.22
N ALA A 205 -15.77 -17.67 -9.27
CA ALA A 205 -14.83 -18.13 -8.25
C ALA A 205 -13.62 -18.93 -8.79
N ALA A 206 -13.68 -19.45 -10.02
CA ALA A 206 -12.55 -20.07 -10.71
C ALA A 206 -11.63 -19.02 -11.38
N ALA A 207 -12.21 -18.00 -12.01
CA ALA A 207 -11.48 -16.95 -12.75
C ALA A 207 -10.53 -16.11 -11.87
N GLN A 208 -10.80 -16.03 -10.57
CA GLN A 208 -9.92 -15.39 -9.59
C GLN A 208 -8.62 -16.20 -9.34
N GLN A 209 -8.65 -17.52 -9.49
CA GLN A 209 -7.60 -18.42 -8.98
C GLN A 209 -6.38 -18.57 -9.89
N ASP A 210 -6.49 -18.21 -11.17
CA ASP A 210 -5.36 -18.20 -12.11
C ASP A 210 -4.69 -16.80 -12.22
N ARG A 211 -5.11 -15.86 -11.36
CA ARG A 211 -4.51 -14.52 -11.32
C ARG A 211 -3.13 -14.57 -10.66
N PRO A 212 -2.10 -13.90 -11.22
CA PRO A 212 -0.77 -13.85 -10.61
C PRO A 212 -0.70 -13.04 -9.30
N LEU A 213 -1.70 -12.18 -9.05
CA LEU A 213 -1.84 -11.43 -7.82
C LEU A 213 -3.32 -11.26 -7.45
N PHE A 214 -3.69 -11.72 -6.25
CA PHE A 214 -5.01 -11.50 -5.65
C PHE A 214 -4.94 -11.48 -4.12
N VAL A 215 -6.03 -11.03 -3.49
CA VAL A 215 -6.20 -10.98 -2.03
C VAL A 215 -7.45 -11.76 -1.65
N GLU A 216 -7.38 -12.56 -0.59
CA GLU A 216 -8.53 -13.21 0.03
C GLU A 216 -8.68 -12.76 1.48
N ALA A 217 -9.92 -12.74 1.96
CA ALA A 217 -10.26 -12.37 3.32
C ALA A 217 -11.25 -13.38 3.92
N ALA A 218 -10.94 -13.90 5.10
CA ALA A 218 -11.78 -14.87 5.81
C ALA A 218 -11.99 -14.44 7.27
N VAL A 219 -13.12 -14.84 7.85
CA VAL A 219 -13.41 -14.71 9.28
C VAL A 219 -13.67 -16.09 9.87
N GLN A 220 -13.23 -16.30 11.11
CA GLN A 220 -13.56 -17.47 11.90
C GLN A 220 -13.78 -17.11 13.38
N PRO A 221 -14.91 -17.50 14.00
CA PRO A 221 -16.11 -18.07 13.36
C PRO A 221 -16.89 -17.02 12.53
N ARG A 222 -17.91 -17.46 11.78
CA ARG A 222 -18.83 -16.57 11.02
C ARG A 222 -20.06 -16.12 11.81
N GLN A 223 -20.23 -16.65 13.02
CA GLN A 223 -21.32 -16.37 13.94
C GLN A 223 -20.70 -16.18 15.32
N VAL A 224 -20.98 -15.05 15.96
CA VAL A 224 -20.43 -14.63 17.25
C VAL A 224 -21.49 -13.88 18.04
N ARG A 225 -21.24 -13.64 19.33
CA ARG A 225 -22.01 -12.66 20.11
C ARG A 225 -21.32 -11.30 20.14
N VAL A 226 -22.06 -10.27 20.55
CA VAL A 226 -21.48 -8.96 20.89
C VAL A 226 -20.27 -9.13 21.82
N GLN A 227 -19.22 -8.36 21.56
CA GLN A 227 -17.95 -8.29 22.30
C GLN A 227 -17.11 -9.57 22.32
N GLN A 228 -17.56 -10.65 21.67
CA GLN A 228 -16.77 -11.85 21.41
C GLN A 228 -15.74 -11.58 20.32
N GLN A 229 -14.52 -12.10 20.48
CA GLN A 229 -13.52 -12.12 19.41
C GLN A 229 -13.97 -12.98 18.22
N LEU A 230 -13.82 -12.44 17.01
CA LEU A 230 -13.64 -13.22 15.78
C LEU A 230 -12.25 -12.94 15.18
N LEU A 231 -11.68 -13.95 14.54
CA LEU A 231 -10.37 -13.86 13.89
C LEU A 231 -10.55 -13.58 12.39
N TYR A 232 -10.14 -12.40 11.96
CA TYR A 232 -10.12 -11.98 10.56
C TYR A 232 -8.72 -12.22 9.98
N THR A 233 -8.64 -12.99 8.90
CA THR A 233 -7.39 -13.43 8.28
C THR A 233 -7.37 -13.01 6.81
N VAL A 234 -6.34 -12.25 6.44
CA VAL A 234 -6.13 -11.70 5.10
C VAL A 234 -4.94 -12.39 4.47
N ARG A 235 -5.06 -12.87 3.24
CA ARG A 235 -4.00 -13.55 2.50
C ARG A 235 -3.76 -12.88 1.16
N ILE A 236 -2.55 -12.35 0.98
CA ILE A 236 -2.07 -11.83 -0.30
C ILE A 236 -1.33 -12.97 -1.02
N PHE A 237 -1.89 -13.46 -2.11
CA PHE A 237 -1.27 -14.48 -2.96
C PHE A 237 -0.52 -13.80 -4.11
N ARG A 238 0.81 -13.93 -4.18
CA ARG A 238 1.63 -13.40 -5.28
C ARG A 238 2.47 -14.49 -5.96
N ALA A 239 2.41 -14.52 -7.29
CA ALA A 239 3.23 -15.34 -8.18
C ALA A 239 4.02 -14.46 -9.18
N VAL A 240 4.28 -13.20 -8.79
CA VAL A 240 4.99 -12.16 -9.56
C VAL A 240 5.81 -11.28 -8.63
N ASN A 241 6.79 -10.58 -9.22
CA ASN A 241 7.61 -9.58 -8.53
C ASN A 241 6.77 -8.31 -8.25
N LEU A 242 6.12 -8.30 -7.08
CA LEU A 242 5.37 -7.17 -6.54
C LEU A 242 6.29 -6.27 -5.70
N SER A 243 6.45 -5.02 -6.11
CA SER A 243 7.11 -3.96 -5.33
C SER A 243 6.08 -2.93 -4.83
N GLN A 244 6.47 -2.08 -3.88
CA GLN A 244 5.62 -1.02 -3.30
C GLN A 244 4.25 -1.53 -2.79
N ALA A 245 4.20 -2.76 -2.28
CA ALA A 245 2.98 -3.41 -1.83
C ALA A 245 2.43 -2.76 -0.55
N GLN A 246 1.28 -2.08 -0.66
CA GLN A 246 0.61 -1.42 0.45
C GLN A 246 -0.80 -1.99 0.63
N LEU A 247 -1.06 -2.62 1.77
CA LEU A 247 -2.38 -3.09 2.18
C LEU A 247 -3.06 -2.03 3.07
N SER A 248 -4.34 -1.72 2.81
CA SER A 248 -5.16 -0.92 3.71
C SER A 248 -5.51 -1.69 4.99
N GLU A 249 -5.47 -1.02 6.14
CA GLU A 249 -6.01 -1.59 7.38
C GLU A 249 -7.56 -1.69 7.34
N PRO A 250 -8.17 -2.67 8.02
CA PRO A 250 -9.63 -2.85 8.10
C PRO A 250 -10.32 -1.78 8.97
N ASP A 251 -11.04 -0.86 8.32
CA ASP A 251 -12.11 -0.08 8.96
C ASP A 251 -13.40 -0.92 9.00
N VAL A 252 -13.99 -1.07 10.19
CA VAL A 252 -15.17 -1.93 10.43
C VAL A 252 -16.13 -1.22 11.38
N PRO A 253 -17.20 -0.59 10.85
CA PRO A 253 -18.17 0.15 11.65
C PRO A 253 -18.77 -0.69 12.80
N HIS A 254 -18.89 -0.07 13.97
CA HIS A 254 -19.39 -0.69 15.20
C HIS A 254 -18.61 -1.92 15.69
N ALA A 255 -17.32 -2.03 15.35
CA ALA A 255 -16.42 -3.02 15.93
C ALA A 255 -15.09 -2.38 16.37
N VAL A 256 -14.43 -2.98 17.37
CA VAL A 256 -13.02 -2.69 17.69
C VAL A 256 -12.14 -3.67 16.92
N VAL A 257 -11.10 -3.19 16.25
CA VAL A 257 -10.19 -4.02 15.46
C VAL A 257 -8.75 -3.93 15.99
N VAL A 258 -8.11 -5.08 16.16
CA VAL A 258 -6.76 -5.20 16.72
C VAL A 258 -5.92 -6.10 15.81
N ARG A 259 -4.83 -5.57 15.22
CA ARG A 259 -3.88 -6.39 14.45
C ARG A 259 -3.16 -7.38 15.39
N LEU A 260 -3.01 -8.63 14.93
CA LEU A 260 -2.48 -9.75 15.71
C LEU A 260 -1.10 -10.17 15.20
N GLY A 261 -0.07 -9.87 15.98
CA GLY A 261 1.31 -10.21 15.69
C GLY A 261 1.83 -9.62 14.38
N GLU A 262 2.89 -10.26 13.86
CA GLU A 262 3.50 -9.90 12.57
C GLU A 262 2.99 -10.76 11.40
N ASP A 263 3.21 -10.25 10.19
CA ASP A 263 2.76 -10.88 8.95
C ASP A 263 3.55 -12.17 8.68
N ARG A 264 2.85 -13.30 8.55
CA ARG A 264 3.45 -14.60 8.26
C ARG A 264 3.60 -14.78 6.76
N SER A 265 4.77 -15.19 6.28
CA SER A 265 4.97 -15.50 4.86
C SER A 265 5.34 -16.97 4.62
N TYR A 266 4.69 -17.62 3.66
CA TYR A 266 4.88 -19.03 3.32
C TYR A 266 4.57 -19.31 1.84
N GLN A 267 5.11 -20.38 1.27
CA GLN A 267 4.79 -20.79 -0.10
C GLN A 267 3.64 -21.81 -0.13
N THR A 268 2.84 -21.79 -1.19
CA THR A 268 1.79 -22.80 -1.46
C THR A 268 1.59 -23.00 -2.97
N VAL A 269 0.83 -24.03 -3.36
CA VAL A 269 0.46 -24.29 -4.76
C VAL A 269 -1.07 -24.27 -4.87
N ARG A 270 -1.60 -23.54 -5.86
CA ARG A 270 -3.03 -23.41 -6.12
C ARG A 270 -3.27 -23.32 -7.62
N GLY A 271 -4.20 -24.12 -8.16
CA GLY A 271 -4.40 -24.21 -9.61
C GLY A 271 -3.14 -24.62 -10.39
N GLY A 272 -2.25 -25.41 -9.78
CA GLY A 272 -0.94 -25.76 -10.34
C GLY A 272 0.13 -24.66 -10.24
N ARG A 273 -0.25 -23.40 -10.00
CA ARG A 273 0.67 -22.27 -9.87
C ARG A 273 1.21 -22.17 -8.45
N ARG A 274 2.52 -21.94 -8.30
CA ARG A 274 3.16 -21.66 -7.00
C ARG A 274 2.95 -20.19 -6.62
N TYR A 275 2.53 -19.93 -5.39
CA TYR A 275 2.35 -18.61 -4.81
C TYR A 275 3.20 -18.45 -3.56
N LEU A 276 3.80 -17.27 -3.39
CA LEU A 276 4.21 -16.77 -2.08
C LEU A 276 2.99 -16.08 -1.46
N VAL A 277 2.59 -16.55 -0.29
CA VAL A 277 1.47 -16.01 0.49
C VAL A 277 2.04 -15.15 1.62
N THR A 278 1.50 -13.94 1.78
CA THR A 278 1.67 -13.15 3.00
C THR A 278 0.31 -13.11 3.72
N GLU A 279 0.27 -13.62 4.94
CA GLU A 279 -0.91 -13.71 5.80
C GLU A 279 -0.81 -12.70 6.96
N ARG A 280 -1.84 -11.85 7.10
CA ARG A 280 -2.02 -10.92 8.22
C ARG A 280 -3.30 -11.27 8.96
N ARG A 281 -3.28 -11.22 10.30
CA ARG A 281 -4.41 -11.57 11.17
C ARG A 281 -4.83 -10.39 12.04
N TYR A 282 -6.12 -10.36 12.38
CA TYR A 282 -6.74 -9.36 13.25
C TYR A 282 -7.77 -10.04 14.16
N ALA A 283 -7.92 -9.53 15.37
CA ALA A 283 -9.09 -9.75 16.20
C ALA A 283 -10.10 -8.63 15.95
N ILE A 284 -11.36 -8.97 15.73
CA ILE A 284 -12.47 -8.02 15.60
C ILE A 284 -13.47 -8.32 16.71
N PHE A 285 -13.88 -7.28 17.44
CA PHE A 285 -14.80 -7.34 18.58
C PHE A 285 -16.06 -6.51 18.25
N PRO A 286 -17.16 -7.14 17.80
CA PRO A 286 -18.37 -6.43 17.39
C PRO A 286 -19.08 -5.79 18.60
N GLN A 287 -19.47 -4.52 18.53
CA GLN A 287 -20.11 -3.81 19.65
C GLN A 287 -21.65 -3.81 19.57
N GLN A 288 -22.25 -4.30 18.48
CA GLN A 288 -23.71 -4.30 18.27
C GLN A 288 -24.19 -5.60 17.62
N ARG A 289 -25.40 -6.05 17.98
CA ARG A 289 -26.07 -7.21 17.37
C ARG A 289 -26.52 -6.89 15.94
N GLY A 290 -26.53 -7.88 15.05
CA GLY A 290 -27.01 -7.76 13.67
C GLY A 290 -26.02 -8.33 12.64
N LYS A 291 -26.07 -7.80 11.42
CA LYS A 291 -25.23 -8.23 10.30
C LYS A 291 -23.98 -7.33 10.21
N LEU A 292 -22.87 -7.76 10.80
CA LEU A 292 -21.59 -7.06 10.64
C LEU A 292 -21.02 -7.36 9.23
N THR A 293 -20.54 -6.33 8.54
CA THR A 293 -19.90 -6.49 7.23
C THR A 293 -18.51 -5.86 7.28
N VAL A 294 -17.48 -6.69 7.09
CA VAL A 294 -16.09 -6.25 6.91
C VAL A 294 -15.91 -5.88 5.42
N PRO A 295 -15.55 -4.63 5.09
CA PRO A 295 -15.39 -4.20 3.72
C PRO A 295 -14.17 -4.85 3.04
N PRO A 296 -14.10 -4.83 1.69
CA PRO A 296 -12.92 -5.24 0.94
C PRO A 296 -11.68 -4.43 1.33
N LEU A 297 -10.58 -5.09 1.69
CA LEU A 297 -9.29 -4.42 1.82
C LEU A 297 -8.69 -4.15 0.45
N ARG A 298 -8.04 -3.00 0.30
CA ARG A 298 -7.32 -2.58 -0.91
C ARG A 298 -5.83 -2.90 -0.75
N LEU A 299 -5.28 -3.61 -1.72
CA LEU A 299 -3.85 -3.78 -1.93
C LEU A 299 -3.47 -2.95 -3.16
N ASP A 300 -2.66 -1.91 -2.99
CA ASP A 300 -1.99 -1.21 -4.08
C ASP A 300 -0.54 -1.73 -4.21
N GLY A 301 0.06 -1.63 -5.40
CA GLY A 301 1.48 -1.94 -5.63
C GLY A 301 1.86 -1.91 -7.11
N ARG A 302 3.11 -2.28 -7.44
CA ARG A 302 3.62 -2.37 -8.82
C ARG A 302 4.10 -3.78 -9.15
N ILE A 303 3.68 -4.32 -10.30
CA ILE A 303 4.22 -5.56 -10.85
C ILE A 303 5.36 -5.20 -11.81
N GLY A 304 6.58 -5.69 -11.52
CA GLY A 304 7.70 -5.57 -12.45
C GLY A 304 7.47 -6.41 -13.71
N VAL A 305 7.50 -5.79 -14.89
CA VAL A 305 7.38 -6.50 -16.17
C VAL A 305 8.69 -7.22 -16.48
N GLY A 306 8.62 -8.53 -16.75
CA GLY A 306 9.79 -9.36 -17.05
C GLY A 306 10.30 -9.18 -18.48
N GLY A 307 10.76 -7.98 -18.85
CA GLY A 307 11.34 -7.72 -20.17
C GLY A 307 11.83 -6.29 -20.35
N MET A 308 13.13 -6.11 -20.58
CA MET A 308 13.73 -4.83 -20.94
C MET A 308 13.46 -4.56 -22.44
N SER A 309 12.37 -3.85 -22.76
CA SER A 309 12.12 -3.41 -24.13
C SER A 309 13.08 -2.30 -24.52
N LEU A 310 14.08 -2.62 -25.36
CA LEU A 310 15.01 -1.63 -25.94
C LEU A 310 14.31 -0.54 -26.78
N PHE A 311 13.04 -0.74 -27.13
CA PHE A 311 12.23 0.17 -27.94
C PHE A 311 11.20 0.97 -27.12
N ASP A 312 11.06 0.70 -25.82
CA ASP A 312 10.18 1.47 -24.92
C ASP A 312 10.81 1.61 -23.53
N PRO A 313 11.60 2.68 -23.27
CA PRO A 313 12.22 2.91 -21.98
C PRO A 313 11.22 3.32 -20.89
N PHE A 314 10.00 3.75 -21.23
CA PHE A 314 9.02 4.26 -20.27
C PHE A 314 8.20 3.14 -19.62
N ASN A 315 8.00 2.01 -20.32
CA ASN A 315 7.37 0.80 -19.77
C ASN A 315 8.24 0.08 -18.71
N SER A 316 9.49 0.51 -18.50
CA SER A 316 10.40 -0.03 -17.47
C SER A 316 9.91 0.14 -16.03
N LEU A 317 8.97 1.06 -15.78
CA LEU A 317 8.47 1.40 -14.44
C LEU A 317 7.55 0.34 -13.81
N GLY A 318 7.15 -0.70 -14.55
CA GLY A 318 6.23 -1.72 -14.06
C GLY A 318 4.76 -1.28 -14.03
N GLN A 319 3.83 -2.22 -14.16
CA GLN A 319 2.38 -1.95 -14.15
C GLN A 319 1.90 -1.63 -12.74
N VAL A 320 1.11 -0.57 -12.54
CA VAL A 320 0.47 -0.31 -11.25
C VAL A 320 -0.79 -1.16 -11.14
N VAL A 321 -0.92 -1.87 -10.02
CA VAL A 321 -2.06 -2.73 -9.74
C VAL A 321 -2.70 -2.38 -8.41
N ARG A 322 -4.03 -2.46 -8.43
CA ARG A 322 -4.94 -2.37 -7.30
C ARG A 322 -5.72 -3.67 -7.25
N ARG A 323 -5.77 -4.30 -6.08
CA ARG A 323 -6.54 -5.53 -5.84
C ARG A 323 -7.41 -5.31 -4.61
N PHE A 324 -8.56 -5.96 -4.60
CA PHE A 324 -9.46 -5.95 -3.47
C PHE A 324 -9.63 -7.38 -2.94
N SER A 325 -9.74 -7.53 -1.62
CA SER A 325 -10.23 -8.78 -1.04
C SER A 325 -11.70 -8.99 -1.39
N ASN A 326 -12.23 -10.19 -1.17
CA ASN A 326 -13.68 -10.34 -1.03
C ASN A 326 -14.16 -9.56 0.22
N PRO A 327 -15.40 -9.02 0.22
CA PRO A 327 -16.07 -8.60 1.44
C PRO A 327 -16.36 -9.83 2.32
N VAL A 328 -16.60 -9.61 3.61
CA VAL A 328 -17.01 -10.69 4.53
C VAL A 328 -18.17 -10.26 5.41
N THR A 329 -19.17 -11.13 5.57
CA THR A 329 -20.30 -10.93 6.50
C THR A 329 -20.15 -11.86 7.70
N VAL A 330 -20.52 -11.34 8.88
CA VAL A 330 -20.62 -12.07 10.15
C VAL A 330 -22.01 -11.82 10.74
N THR A 331 -22.62 -12.86 11.30
CA THR A 331 -23.83 -12.74 12.13
C THR A 331 -23.43 -12.49 13.58
N VAL A 332 -23.88 -11.39 14.16
CA VAL A 332 -23.63 -11.01 15.55
C VAL A 332 -24.91 -11.13 16.38
N GLU A 333 -24.93 -12.08 17.30
CA GLU A 333 -25.99 -12.29 18.27
C GLU A 333 -25.85 -11.36 19.49
N GLY A 334 -26.94 -11.17 20.23
CA GLY A 334 -26.91 -10.49 21.52
C GLY A 334 -26.34 -11.36 22.65
N ILE A 335 -26.27 -10.78 23.85
CA ILE A 335 -26.08 -11.53 25.10
C ILE A 335 -27.23 -12.55 25.23
N PRO A 336 -26.97 -13.82 25.58
CA PRO A 336 -28.00 -14.86 25.64
C PRO A 336 -28.89 -14.67 26.88
N ALA A 337 -30.16 -15.05 26.79
CA ALA A 337 -31.11 -14.96 27.90
C ALA A 337 -30.75 -15.85 29.12
N THR A 338 -29.80 -16.77 28.95
CA THR A 338 -29.24 -17.62 30.03
C THR A 338 -28.09 -16.95 30.79
N TRP A 339 -27.74 -15.69 30.49
CA TRP A 339 -26.69 -14.96 31.18
C TRP A 339 -27.12 -14.58 32.60
N PRO A 340 -26.37 -14.96 33.66
CA PRO A 340 -26.78 -14.73 35.06
C PRO A 340 -26.67 -13.26 35.52
N GLY A 341 -26.09 -12.37 34.71
CA GLY A 341 -25.81 -10.98 35.08
C GLY A 341 -24.32 -10.73 35.32
N GLY A 342 -23.99 -9.52 35.78
CA GLY A 342 -22.60 -9.08 35.91
C GLY A 342 -21.93 -8.76 34.56
N ALA A 343 -20.60 -8.64 34.57
CA ALA A 343 -19.79 -8.25 33.41
C ALA A 343 -19.80 -9.32 32.31
N TRP A 344 -20.20 -8.95 31.09
CA TRP A 344 -20.29 -9.88 29.96
C TRP A 344 -18.90 -10.27 29.44
N LEU A 345 -18.54 -11.55 29.60
CA LEU A 345 -17.20 -12.08 29.29
C LEU A 345 -17.26 -13.23 28.26
N PRO A 346 -17.39 -12.94 26.95
CA PRO A 346 -17.41 -13.95 25.88
C PRO A 346 -16.00 -14.44 25.48
N ALA A 347 -15.33 -15.10 26.41
CA ALA A 347 -13.97 -15.64 26.25
C ALA A 347 -13.96 -17.07 25.66
N ARG A 348 -12.78 -17.58 25.30
CA ARG A 348 -12.55 -19.00 24.93
C ARG A 348 -12.10 -19.83 26.12
N ALA A 349 -11.28 -19.23 26.98
CA ALA A 349 -10.87 -19.77 28.28
C ALA A 349 -10.72 -18.61 29.27
N VAL A 350 -11.01 -18.87 30.55
CA VAL A 350 -10.75 -17.93 31.64
C VAL A 350 -10.07 -18.68 32.79
N THR A 351 -8.95 -18.17 33.28
CA THR A 351 -8.29 -18.67 34.50
C THR A 351 -8.21 -17.55 35.53
N LEU A 352 -8.42 -17.91 36.80
CA LEU A 352 -8.42 -17.00 37.93
C LEU A 352 -7.50 -17.57 39.02
N GLU A 353 -6.45 -16.84 39.33
CA GLU A 353 -5.34 -17.29 40.18
C GLU A 353 -5.18 -16.34 41.38
N GLN A 354 -4.73 -16.88 42.52
CA GLN A 354 -4.51 -16.11 43.74
C GLN A 354 -3.18 -16.48 44.38
N HIS A 355 -2.36 -15.44 44.61
CA HIS A 355 -1.22 -15.52 45.50
C HIS A 355 -1.51 -14.70 46.78
N LEU A 356 -0.99 -15.20 47.90
CA LEU A 356 -1.03 -14.54 49.20
C LEU A 356 0.37 -14.67 49.78
N SER A 357 0.92 -13.60 50.37
CA SER A 357 2.23 -13.64 51.01
C SER A 357 2.29 -14.74 52.06
N ASP A 358 3.48 -15.30 52.27
CA ASP A 358 3.68 -16.40 53.22
C ASP A 358 3.47 -15.98 54.68
N GLY A 359 3.14 -16.95 55.54
CA GLY A 359 2.93 -16.75 56.98
C GLY A 359 4.20 -16.98 57.81
N PRO A 360 4.12 -16.83 59.15
CA PRO A 360 2.91 -16.60 59.95
C PRO A 360 2.41 -15.16 59.89
N TYR A 361 1.09 -14.97 59.83
CA TYR A 361 0.47 -13.64 59.85
C TYR A 361 0.35 -13.10 61.28
N ARG A 362 0.47 -11.78 61.45
CA ARG A 362 0.42 -11.12 62.76
C ARG A 362 -0.47 -9.87 62.72
N VAL A 363 -0.93 -9.45 63.89
CA VAL A 363 -1.71 -8.22 64.04
C VAL A 363 -0.88 -6.99 63.66
N GLY A 364 -1.45 -6.10 62.86
CA GLY A 364 -0.78 -4.89 62.37
C GLY A 364 0.16 -5.08 61.18
N GLU A 365 0.55 -6.32 60.85
CA GLU A 365 1.43 -6.61 59.70
C GLU A 365 0.61 -6.75 58.40
N PRO A 366 1.07 -6.18 57.27
CA PRO A 366 0.33 -6.19 56.01
C PRO A 366 0.49 -7.52 55.26
N ILE A 367 -0.60 -8.29 55.18
CA ILE A 367 -0.70 -9.49 54.33
C ILE A 367 -0.94 -9.04 52.89
N THR A 368 -0.08 -9.42 51.96
CA THR A 368 -0.25 -9.07 50.54
C THR A 368 -1.06 -10.14 49.82
N ARG A 369 -2.24 -9.79 49.31
CA ARG A 369 -3.04 -10.63 48.42
C ARG A 369 -2.92 -10.09 46.99
N SER A 370 -2.75 -10.98 46.01
CA SER A 370 -2.84 -10.63 44.60
C SER A 370 -3.68 -11.66 43.86
N VAL A 371 -4.63 -11.16 43.06
CA VAL A 371 -5.55 -11.97 42.26
C VAL A 371 -5.33 -11.61 40.79
N THR A 372 -5.14 -12.62 39.95
CA THR A 372 -4.89 -12.47 38.52
C THR A 372 -5.99 -13.17 37.73
N LEU A 373 -6.62 -12.45 36.80
CA LEU A 373 -7.57 -12.97 35.82
C LEU A 373 -6.90 -12.95 34.44
N HIS A 374 -6.84 -14.11 33.78
CA HIS A 374 -6.48 -14.24 32.38
C HIS A 374 -7.72 -14.65 31.58
N ALA A 375 -7.93 -14.05 30.39
CA ALA A 375 -9.01 -14.42 29.49
C ALA A 375 -8.53 -14.47 28.04
N ASP A 376 -8.69 -15.63 27.40
CA ASP A 376 -8.43 -15.81 25.97
C ASP A 376 -9.61 -15.33 25.14
N GLY A 377 -9.36 -14.52 24.11
CA GLY A 377 -10.41 -13.97 23.24
C GLY A 377 -11.11 -12.72 23.79
N LEU A 378 -10.55 -12.08 24.81
CA LEU A 378 -10.95 -10.76 25.33
C LEU A 378 -9.73 -9.85 25.48
N THR A 379 -9.93 -8.54 25.52
CA THR A 379 -8.89 -7.58 25.92
C THR A 379 -8.97 -7.30 27.42
N ALA A 380 -7.86 -6.84 28.02
CA ALA A 380 -7.79 -6.48 29.44
C ALA A 380 -8.77 -5.36 29.83
N ALA A 381 -9.19 -4.52 28.87
CA ALA A 381 -10.20 -3.48 29.06
C ALA A 381 -11.64 -4.03 29.19
N GLN A 382 -11.88 -5.30 28.85
CA GLN A 382 -13.17 -5.98 29.06
C GLN A 382 -13.26 -6.67 30.43
N LEU A 383 -12.17 -6.73 31.21
CA LEU A 383 -12.09 -7.52 32.43
C LEU A 383 -12.61 -6.77 33.67
N PRO A 384 -13.45 -7.41 34.50
CA PRO A 384 -14.01 -6.79 35.71
C PRO A 384 -12.94 -6.54 36.76
N GLN A 385 -13.25 -5.68 37.74
CA GLN A 385 -12.50 -5.60 38.98
C GLN A 385 -12.67 -6.91 39.78
N LEU A 386 -11.57 -7.41 40.34
CA LEU A 386 -11.48 -8.71 41.01
C LEU A 386 -11.58 -8.57 42.53
N LEU A 387 -11.15 -7.42 43.05
CA LEU A 387 -11.11 -7.13 44.48
C LEU A 387 -12.02 -5.93 44.79
N GLY A 388 -13.24 -6.22 45.25
CA GLY A 388 -14.26 -5.21 45.61
C GLY A 388 -15.05 -5.56 46.87
N ASP A 389 -15.45 -6.83 47.03
CA ASP A 389 -16.38 -7.27 48.08
C ASP A 389 -15.84 -7.06 49.50
N PRO A 390 -16.68 -6.69 50.49
CA PRO A 390 -16.23 -6.42 51.86
C PRO A 390 -15.43 -7.57 52.48
N LEU A 391 -14.35 -7.23 53.17
CA LEU A 391 -13.64 -8.18 54.04
C LEU A 391 -14.36 -8.34 55.39
N PRO A 392 -14.18 -9.47 56.09
CA PRO A 392 -14.63 -9.63 57.47
C PRO A 392 -14.21 -8.48 58.40
N GLY A 393 -15.07 -8.19 59.38
CA GLY A 393 -14.76 -7.22 60.45
C GLY A 393 -13.48 -7.61 61.17
N GLY A 394 -12.57 -6.64 61.35
CA GLY A 394 -11.23 -6.88 61.89
C GLY A 394 -10.11 -6.85 60.85
N LEU A 395 -10.42 -6.82 59.55
CA LEU A 395 -9.45 -6.58 58.48
C LEU A 395 -9.61 -5.18 57.87
N LYS A 396 -8.50 -4.47 57.62
CA LYS A 396 -8.47 -3.27 56.77
C LYS A 396 -7.87 -3.59 55.40
N ARG A 397 -8.51 -3.13 54.33
CA ARG A 397 -8.06 -3.26 52.93
C ARG A 397 -7.41 -1.97 52.44
N TYR A 398 -6.29 -2.11 51.75
CA TYR A 398 -5.63 -1.05 50.98
C TYR A 398 -5.33 -1.59 49.57
N PRO A 399 -6.10 -1.22 48.53
CA PRO A 399 -5.90 -1.73 47.17
C PRO A 399 -4.80 -0.93 46.44
N ASP A 400 -3.98 -1.64 45.67
CA ASP A 400 -3.05 -1.04 44.72
C ASP A 400 -3.76 -0.68 43.40
N GLN A 401 -3.10 0.08 42.53
CA GLN A 401 -3.56 0.29 41.16
C GLN A 401 -3.54 -1.04 40.38
N PRO A 402 -4.63 -1.40 39.67
CA PRO A 402 -4.70 -2.65 38.91
C PRO A 402 -3.73 -2.63 37.72
N GLN A 403 -3.04 -3.75 37.50
CA GLN A 403 -2.16 -3.94 36.36
C GLN A 403 -2.92 -4.65 35.23
N THR A 404 -2.85 -4.13 34.01
CA THR A 404 -3.52 -4.70 32.83
C THR A 404 -2.54 -4.88 31.67
N SER A 405 -2.74 -5.94 30.87
CA SER A 405 -1.89 -6.24 29.71
C SER A 405 -2.64 -7.07 28.66
N ASP A 406 -2.38 -6.78 27.37
CA ASP A 406 -2.94 -7.50 26.21
C ASP A 406 -1.83 -8.22 25.43
N ALA A 407 -1.74 -9.54 25.58
CA ALA A 407 -0.87 -10.35 24.73
C ALA A 407 -1.57 -10.65 23.39
N LYS A 408 -0.91 -10.33 22.27
CA LYS A 408 -1.47 -10.46 20.91
C LYS A 408 -0.76 -11.59 20.17
N GLY A 409 -1.33 -12.79 20.22
CA GLY A 409 -0.81 -13.98 19.58
C GLY A 409 -1.45 -14.28 18.23
N ALA A 410 -1.02 -15.36 17.57
CA ALA A 410 -1.64 -15.82 16.34
C ALA A 410 -3.14 -16.14 16.54
N ASP A 411 -3.50 -16.72 17.68
CA ASP A 411 -4.84 -17.26 17.94
C ASP A 411 -5.78 -16.28 18.66
N GLY A 412 -5.37 -15.01 18.79
CA GLY A 412 -6.17 -13.92 19.31
C GLY A 412 -5.45 -13.02 20.30
N VAL A 413 -6.24 -12.24 21.03
CA VAL A 413 -5.82 -11.48 22.20
C VAL A 413 -6.04 -12.31 23.47
N ARG A 414 -5.07 -12.28 24.38
CA ARG A 414 -5.21 -12.70 25.78
C ARG A 414 -5.14 -11.47 26.67
N GLY A 415 -6.28 -11.04 27.19
CA GLY A 415 -6.37 -10.03 28.22
C GLY A 415 -5.91 -10.59 29.55
N THR A 416 -5.12 -9.81 30.29
CA THR A 416 -4.71 -10.10 31.67
C THR A 416 -5.00 -8.90 32.53
N ARG A 417 -5.61 -9.14 33.69
CA ARG A 417 -5.78 -8.16 34.77
C ARG A 417 -5.27 -8.73 36.08
N ARG A 418 -4.50 -7.94 36.83
CA ARG A 418 -3.99 -8.29 38.15
C ARG A 418 -4.36 -7.20 39.15
N ASP A 419 -5.17 -7.56 40.12
CA ASP A 419 -5.49 -6.73 41.27
C ASP A 419 -4.60 -7.16 42.45
N LYS A 420 -4.20 -6.20 43.30
CA LYS A 420 -3.35 -6.44 44.47
C LYS A 420 -3.86 -5.59 45.63
N GLU A 421 -3.83 -6.15 46.84
CA GLU A 421 -4.24 -5.47 48.06
C GLU A 421 -3.34 -5.83 49.23
N ALA A 422 -3.06 -4.85 50.08
CA ALA A 422 -2.55 -5.09 51.43
C ALA A 422 -3.73 -5.20 52.40
N ILE A 423 -3.75 -6.28 53.17
CA ILE A 423 -4.75 -6.59 54.20
C ILE A 423 -4.05 -6.46 55.56
N ILE A 424 -4.52 -5.54 56.41
CA ILE A 424 -3.96 -5.34 57.75
C ILE A 424 -4.95 -5.88 58.80
N PRO A 425 -4.63 -6.96 59.53
CA PRO A 425 -5.44 -7.46 60.63
C PRO A 425 -5.36 -6.55 61.87
N LEU A 426 -6.49 -6.35 62.54
CA LEU A 426 -6.62 -5.49 63.73
C LEU A 426 -6.61 -6.26 65.05
N HIS A 427 -6.80 -7.59 65.00
CA HIS A 427 -6.75 -8.51 66.15
C HIS A 427 -6.41 -9.92 65.67
N GLY A 428 -6.02 -10.80 66.60
CA GLY A 428 -5.70 -12.20 66.31
C GLY A 428 -6.94 -13.07 66.17
N GLY A 429 -6.78 -14.23 65.56
CA GLY A 429 -7.85 -15.19 65.27
C GLY A 429 -7.97 -15.51 63.78
N ASP A 430 -9.11 -16.09 63.42
CA ASP A 430 -9.35 -16.68 62.10
C ASP A 430 -10.24 -15.77 61.25
N PHE A 431 -9.77 -15.40 60.06
CA PHE A 431 -10.53 -14.59 59.12
C PHE A 431 -10.69 -15.33 57.78
N THR A 432 -11.94 -15.48 57.31
CA THR A 432 -12.23 -16.08 56.01
C THR A 432 -12.19 -15.01 54.92
N LEU A 433 -11.18 -15.04 54.05
CA LEU A 433 -11.16 -14.23 52.83
C LEU A 433 -12.24 -14.74 51.87
N PRO A 434 -13.12 -13.88 51.33
CA PRO A 434 -14.25 -14.33 50.53
C PRO A 434 -13.80 -15.00 49.22
N ALA A 435 -14.59 -16.00 48.82
CA ALA A 435 -14.53 -16.63 47.50
C ALA A 435 -14.79 -15.60 46.39
N ILE A 436 -14.25 -15.86 45.20
CA ILE A 436 -14.49 -15.03 44.00
C ILE A 436 -15.02 -15.98 42.91
N ASP A 437 -16.24 -15.75 42.44
CA ASP A 437 -16.87 -16.54 41.37
C ASP A 437 -17.19 -15.64 40.17
N ILE A 438 -16.45 -15.82 39.08
CA ILE A 438 -16.63 -15.06 37.83
C ILE A 438 -17.32 -15.96 36.81
N ALA A 439 -18.60 -15.70 36.58
CA ALA A 439 -19.31 -16.23 35.43
C ALA A 439 -18.71 -15.67 34.13
N TRP A 440 -18.57 -16.51 33.11
CA TRP A 440 -18.12 -16.13 31.77
C TRP A 440 -18.84 -16.98 30.72
N TRP A 441 -18.93 -16.47 29.49
CA TRP A 441 -19.49 -17.23 28.39
C TRP A 441 -18.37 -17.93 27.63
N ASN A 442 -18.30 -19.24 27.72
CA ASN A 442 -17.39 -20.04 26.93
C ASN A 442 -17.86 -20.04 25.46
N SER A 443 -17.11 -19.34 24.62
CA SER A 443 -17.39 -19.15 23.20
C SER A 443 -17.05 -20.36 22.33
N ASP A 444 -16.19 -21.28 22.79
CA ASP A 444 -15.92 -22.54 22.10
C ASP A 444 -16.99 -23.60 22.47
N ALA A 445 -17.39 -23.68 23.74
CA ALA A 445 -18.42 -24.61 24.24
C ALA A 445 -19.87 -24.09 24.15
N GLN A 446 -20.07 -22.81 23.79
CA GLN A 446 -21.36 -22.14 23.64
C GLN A 446 -22.27 -22.24 24.88
N ARG A 447 -21.71 -22.01 26.08
CA ARG A 447 -22.44 -22.04 27.37
C ARG A 447 -21.81 -21.10 28.41
N VAL A 448 -22.54 -20.85 29.50
CA VAL A 448 -21.97 -20.17 30.69
C VAL A 448 -21.09 -21.16 31.47
N GLU A 449 -19.92 -20.71 31.88
CA GLU A 449 -18.99 -21.41 32.76
C GLU A 449 -18.50 -20.46 33.87
N HIS A 450 -17.80 -20.99 34.87
CA HIS A 450 -17.44 -20.27 36.09
C HIS A 450 -15.94 -20.42 36.41
N ALA A 451 -15.24 -19.30 36.57
CA ALA A 451 -13.88 -19.25 37.06
C ALA A 451 -13.91 -18.90 38.56
N ARG A 452 -13.50 -19.84 39.42
CA ARG A 452 -13.70 -19.77 40.87
C ARG A 452 -12.39 -19.81 41.64
N LEU A 453 -12.23 -18.87 42.56
CA LEU A 453 -11.36 -19.01 43.72
C LEU A 453 -12.22 -19.36 44.93
N PRO A 454 -11.91 -20.45 45.66
CA PRO A 454 -12.58 -20.74 46.92
C PRO A 454 -12.26 -19.67 47.97
N GLU A 455 -13.09 -19.60 49.01
CA GLU A 455 -12.77 -18.86 50.21
C GLU A 455 -11.51 -19.42 50.88
N ARG A 456 -10.78 -18.57 51.61
CA ARG A 456 -9.52 -18.97 52.27
C ARG A 456 -9.43 -18.37 53.66
N THR A 457 -9.51 -19.22 54.67
CA THR A 457 -9.19 -18.86 56.06
C THR A 457 -7.72 -18.49 56.19
N ILE A 458 -7.45 -17.43 56.94
CA ILE A 458 -6.11 -17.03 57.39
C ILE A 458 -6.10 -16.98 58.92
N HIS A 459 -5.07 -17.58 59.53
CA HIS A 459 -4.86 -17.56 60.98
C HIS A 459 -3.89 -16.43 61.33
N VAL A 460 -4.33 -15.48 62.15
CA VAL A 460 -3.54 -14.30 62.55
C VAL A 460 -3.11 -14.41 64.01
N VAL A 461 -1.80 -14.35 64.25
CA VAL A 461 -1.20 -14.42 65.58
C VAL A 461 -1.29 -13.06 66.29
N GLY A 462 -1.96 -13.03 67.42
CA GLY A 462 -2.05 -11.87 68.32
C GLY A 462 -3.20 -12.02 69.31
N THR A 463 -3.45 -10.98 70.11
CA THR A 463 -4.60 -10.95 71.04
C THR A 463 -5.92 -11.00 70.27
N PRO A 464 -6.84 -11.93 70.59
CA PRO A 464 -8.18 -11.95 70.00
C PRO A 464 -8.96 -10.65 70.29
N ALA A 465 -9.98 -10.35 69.46
CA ALA A 465 -10.93 -9.30 69.79
C ALA A 465 -11.62 -9.59 71.13
N ALA A 466 -11.61 -8.63 72.05
CA ALA A 466 -12.37 -8.72 73.28
C ALA A 466 -13.87 -8.70 72.96
N VAL A 467 -14.54 -9.84 73.09
CA VAL A 467 -15.99 -9.98 72.85
C VAL A 467 -16.74 -9.26 73.98
N GLY A 468 -17.10 -8.01 73.73
CA GLY A 468 -17.73 -7.12 74.71
C GLY A 468 -19.17 -7.49 75.05
N GLY A 469 -19.36 -8.47 75.94
CA GLY A 469 -20.61 -8.62 76.69
C GLY A 469 -20.78 -7.42 77.64
N GLY A 470 -21.78 -6.57 77.40
CA GLY A 470 -21.91 -5.28 78.08
C GLY A 470 -22.65 -5.32 79.42
N ALA A 471 -22.20 -4.49 80.36
CA ALA A 471 -22.94 -4.03 81.53
C ALA A 471 -22.52 -2.58 81.88
N GLY A 472 -23.35 -1.84 82.63
CA GLY A 472 -23.21 -0.39 82.88
C GLY A 472 -21.93 0.05 83.62
N THR A 473 -21.69 1.36 83.80
CA THR A 473 -22.69 2.31 84.33
C THR A 473 -22.45 3.79 83.94
N THR A 474 -23.56 4.52 83.86
CA THR A 474 -23.86 5.95 83.57
C THR A 474 -22.82 7.07 83.77
N ALA A 475 -23.02 8.13 82.96
CA ALA A 475 -23.02 9.59 83.27
C ALA A 475 -22.05 10.42 82.38
N ALA A 476 -22.40 11.61 81.86
CA ALA A 476 -23.72 12.29 81.73
C ALA A 476 -23.68 13.28 80.54
N ALA A 477 -24.82 13.87 80.15
CA ALA A 477 -24.93 14.74 78.98
C ALA A 477 -24.45 16.19 79.23
N GLY A 478 -23.91 16.84 78.18
CA GLY A 478 -23.54 18.26 78.18
C GLY A 478 -23.41 18.79 76.75
N ALA A 479 -24.06 19.92 76.44
CA ALA A 479 -24.25 20.43 75.09
C ALA A 479 -23.02 21.15 74.51
N SER A 480 -22.98 21.28 73.17
CA SER A 480 -22.17 22.30 72.48
C SER A 480 -22.61 23.71 72.90
N PRO A 481 -21.69 24.69 72.86
CA PRO A 481 -21.81 25.66 71.77
C PRO A 481 -20.48 25.96 71.06
N SER A 482 -20.58 26.67 69.94
CA SER A 482 -19.45 27.16 69.13
C SER A 482 -18.82 28.43 69.71
N THR A 483 -17.50 28.59 69.58
CA THR A 483 -16.83 29.80 69.06
C THR A 483 -15.33 29.49 68.82
N ALA A 484 -14.70 30.13 67.85
CA ALA A 484 -13.32 29.88 67.43
C ALA A 484 -12.29 30.81 68.10
N VAL A 485 -11.03 30.35 68.23
CA VAL A 485 -9.80 31.19 68.14
C VAL A 485 -8.68 30.39 67.44
N THR A 486 -7.88 31.11 66.66
CA THR A 486 -6.74 30.72 65.80
C THR A 486 -5.62 31.75 66.08
N PRO A 487 -4.29 31.57 65.81
CA PRO A 487 -3.54 30.50 65.12
C PRO A 487 -2.33 29.91 65.92
N ALA A 488 -1.60 28.95 65.32
CA ALA A 488 -0.16 29.10 64.97
C ALA A 488 0.45 27.77 64.48
N GLY A 489 0.79 27.68 63.19
CA GLY A 489 1.56 26.56 62.62
C GLY A 489 2.46 27.03 61.48
N HIS A 490 3.76 26.73 61.54
CA HIS A 490 4.74 27.08 60.51
C HIS A 490 4.97 25.90 59.55
N ALA A 491 4.94 26.14 58.24
CA ALA A 491 5.68 25.39 57.22
C ALA A 491 5.73 26.19 55.91
N GLN A 492 6.78 26.00 55.11
CA GLN A 492 7.06 26.78 53.90
C GLN A 492 6.54 26.11 52.61
N GLN A 493 6.14 26.97 51.64
CA GLN A 493 6.54 27.02 50.21
C GLN A 493 6.58 25.70 49.37
N GLN A 494 6.27 25.66 48.07
CA GLN A 494 6.34 26.67 46.99
C GLN A 494 5.06 26.61 46.13
N GLN A 495 4.39 27.74 45.87
CA GLN A 495 4.52 28.59 44.65
C GLN A 495 4.16 27.92 43.31
N GLY A 496 3.15 28.50 42.63
CA GLY A 496 2.62 28.03 41.34
C GLY A 496 1.27 28.70 41.03
N GLU A 497 1.28 30.02 40.80
CA GLU A 497 0.07 30.86 40.88
C GLU A 497 -0.50 31.25 39.50
N GLN A 498 -1.81 31.04 39.30
CA GLN A 498 -2.56 31.65 38.20
C GLN A 498 -4.07 31.79 38.51
N PRO A 499 -4.61 33.02 38.66
CA PRO A 499 -6.05 33.30 38.60
C PRO A 499 -6.49 33.47 37.12
N ALA A 500 -7.72 33.17 36.66
CA ALA A 500 -9.07 33.43 37.20
C ALA A 500 -9.42 34.93 37.23
N LYS A 501 -10.62 35.43 36.90
CA LYS A 501 -11.88 34.90 36.30
C LYS A 501 -12.52 36.11 35.53
N ALA A 502 -13.33 35.98 34.49
CA ALA A 502 -14.77 35.64 34.48
C ALA A 502 -15.62 36.50 35.46
N GLN A 503 -16.82 37.01 35.13
CA GLN A 503 -17.63 36.84 33.91
C GLN A 503 -18.77 37.90 33.84
N ALA A 504 -19.53 37.89 32.73
CA ALA A 504 -20.85 38.50 32.52
C ALA A 504 -20.97 40.04 32.44
N ALA A 505 -22.06 40.62 31.92
CA ALA A 505 -22.73 40.47 30.60
C ALA A 505 -24.05 41.27 30.59
N ALA A 506 -24.19 42.25 29.67
CA ALA A 506 -25.48 42.78 29.20
C ALA A 506 -25.27 43.62 27.93
N GLY A 507 -26.29 43.71 27.07
CA GLY A 507 -26.14 44.29 25.73
C GLY A 507 -26.28 45.81 25.63
N SER A 508 -25.85 46.36 24.48
CA SER A 508 -26.71 47.21 23.65
C SER A 508 -26.13 47.31 22.23
N VAL A 509 -26.98 47.64 21.24
CA VAL A 509 -26.59 47.83 19.83
C VAL A 509 -26.58 49.33 19.53
N GLY A 510 -25.49 49.85 18.94
CA GLY A 510 -25.33 51.27 18.66
C GLY A 510 -24.32 51.60 17.55
N HIS A 511 -24.77 51.55 16.30
CA HIS A 511 -24.26 52.43 15.22
C HIS A 511 -25.14 53.70 15.20
N PRO A 512 -24.73 54.89 14.67
CA PRO A 512 -23.93 55.01 13.44
C PRO A 512 -23.03 56.27 13.25
N ARG A 513 -22.41 56.36 12.05
CA ARG A 513 -22.02 57.57 11.27
C ARG A 513 -20.88 58.49 11.77
N GLY A 514 -20.16 59.06 10.79
CA GLY A 514 -19.01 59.97 10.95
C GLY A 514 -17.83 59.56 10.06
N ALA A 515 -17.95 59.53 8.73
CA ALA A 515 -17.90 60.68 7.81
C ALA A 515 -16.50 61.33 7.71
N ASN A 516 -15.98 61.41 6.47
CA ASN A 516 -14.59 61.70 6.12
C ASN A 516 -14.05 63.06 6.61
N GLY A 517 -12.78 63.11 7.00
CA GLY A 517 -11.98 64.34 7.22
C GLY A 517 -10.51 64.09 6.89
N ALA A 518 -9.90 64.95 6.06
CA ALA A 518 -8.70 64.60 5.29
C ALA A 518 -7.34 64.89 5.98
N ALA A 519 -6.32 64.17 5.48
CA ALA A 519 -4.89 64.53 5.45
C ALA A 519 -4.08 64.59 6.77
N GLY A 520 -2.75 64.64 6.63
CA GLY A 520 -1.88 65.29 7.62
C GLY A 520 -1.11 64.44 8.64
N ARG A 521 -0.89 63.14 8.41
CA ARG A 521 0.25 62.38 9.01
C ARG A 521 0.38 60.96 8.43
N LEU A 522 1.44 60.67 7.68
CA LEU A 522 1.90 59.29 7.53
C LEU A 522 2.33 58.80 8.92
N ARG A 523 1.63 57.79 9.45
CA ARG A 523 2.08 57.14 10.69
C ARG A 523 3.44 56.50 10.41
N ARG A 524 4.41 56.64 11.32
CA ARG A 524 5.81 56.20 11.08
C ARG A 524 5.93 54.74 10.62
N TRP A 525 5.01 53.87 11.05
CA TRP A 525 4.94 52.48 10.60
C TRP A 525 4.56 52.32 9.11
N GLN A 526 3.75 53.22 8.53
CA GLN A 526 3.40 53.19 7.10
C GLN A 526 4.60 53.59 6.24
N ALA A 527 5.37 54.59 6.68
CA ALA A 527 6.64 54.95 6.05
C ALA A 527 7.65 53.80 6.15
N ALA A 528 7.77 53.16 7.31
CA ALA A 528 8.60 51.97 7.48
C ALA A 528 8.13 50.79 6.60
N ALA A 529 6.82 50.53 6.51
CA ALA A 529 6.26 49.48 5.65
C ALA A 529 6.53 49.74 4.16
N LEU A 530 6.45 51.00 3.70
CA LEU A 530 6.85 51.39 2.35
C LEU A 530 8.35 51.19 2.12
N LEU A 531 9.19 51.55 3.09
CA LEU A 531 10.64 51.37 3.04
C LEU A 531 11.00 49.87 2.99
N PHE A 532 10.36 49.04 3.79
CA PHE A 532 10.51 47.58 3.73
C PHE A 532 9.97 46.99 2.42
N ALA A 533 8.83 47.45 1.89
CA ALA A 533 8.31 46.99 0.60
C ALA A 533 9.25 47.36 -0.57
N LEU A 534 9.82 48.57 -0.56
CA LEU A 534 10.82 49.00 -1.53
C LEU A 534 12.15 48.25 -1.37
N ALA A 535 12.56 47.93 -0.14
CA ALA A 535 13.71 47.07 0.11
C ALA A 535 13.48 45.63 -0.36
N TRP A 536 12.25 45.10 -0.25
CA TRP A 536 11.86 43.76 -0.70
C TRP A 536 11.77 43.68 -2.24
N LEU A 537 11.24 44.71 -2.89
CA LEU A 537 11.31 44.87 -4.34
C LEU A 537 12.77 45.08 -4.83
N GLY A 538 13.58 45.77 -4.02
CA GLY A 538 15.01 45.94 -4.25
C GLY A 538 15.77 44.62 -4.20
N THR A 539 15.56 43.79 -3.18
CA THR A 539 16.18 42.46 -3.09
C THR A 539 15.64 41.49 -4.14
N LEU A 540 14.35 41.55 -4.49
CA LEU A 540 13.78 40.78 -5.59
C LEU A 540 14.39 41.20 -6.95
N GLY A 541 14.57 42.50 -7.18
CA GLY A 541 15.22 43.06 -8.36
C GLY A 541 16.72 42.72 -8.44
N LEU A 542 17.44 42.79 -7.32
CA LEU A 542 18.83 42.29 -7.24
C LEU A 542 18.90 40.78 -7.49
N TRP A 543 18.02 39.98 -6.91
CA TRP A 543 17.96 38.53 -7.11
C TRP A 543 17.66 38.15 -8.56
N TRP A 544 16.77 38.89 -9.24
CA TRP A 544 16.50 38.69 -10.67
C TRP A 544 17.70 39.11 -11.54
N ARG A 545 18.41 40.18 -11.15
CA ARG A 545 19.63 40.67 -11.82
C ARG A 545 20.86 39.78 -11.57
N THR A 546 20.99 39.15 -10.41
CA THR A 546 22.04 38.15 -10.14
C THR A 546 21.71 36.82 -10.80
N ARG A 547 20.45 36.38 -10.82
CA ARG A 547 20.02 35.24 -11.66
C ARG A 547 20.38 35.44 -13.14
N ARG A 548 20.08 36.61 -13.73
CA ARG A 548 20.50 36.91 -15.12
C ARG A 548 22.02 36.84 -15.31
N ARG A 549 22.82 37.28 -14.32
CA ARG A 549 24.29 37.18 -14.33
C ARG A 549 24.85 35.78 -14.04
N LEU A 550 24.00 34.82 -13.67
CA LEU A 550 24.34 33.40 -13.52
C LEU A 550 23.81 32.55 -14.69
N VAL A 551 23.35 33.18 -15.77
CA VAL A 551 22.89 32.53 -17.01
C VAL A 551 23.85 32.78 -18.19
N GLU A 552 24.74 33.76 -18.09
CA GLU A 552 25.80 34.05 -19.08
C GLU A 552 27.16 33.45 -18.69
N GLY A 553 27.21 32.59 -17.67
CA GLY A 553 28.42 31.89 -17.23
C GLY A 553 28.10 30.58 -16.53
N SER A 554 28.79 29.50 -16.95
CA SER A 554 28.56 28.09 -16.58
C SER A 554 27.36 27.43 -17.25
N ALA A 555 27.62 26.72 -18.35
CA ALA A 555 26.83 25.53 -18.65
C ALA A 555 27.10 24.49 -17.54
N GLY A 556 26.06 24.09 -16.81
CA GLY A 556 26.19 23.28 -15.60
C GLY A 556 24.88 22.60 -15.23
N GLU A 557 24.77 21.33 -15.61
CA GLU A 557 23.60 20.46 -15.42
C GLU A 557 23.26 20.27 -13.93
N ALA A 558 21.96 20.31 -13.57
CA ALA A 558 21.49 19.89 -12.24
C ALA A 558 19.97 19.62 -12.20
N PRO A 559 19.51 18.52 -11.57
CA PRO A 559 20.16 17.22 -11.47
C PRO A 559 19.22 16.08 -11.92
N GLU A 560 19.52 15.43 -13.04
CA GLU A 560 18.89 14.16 -13.42
C GLU A 560 19.36 13.01 -12.50
N VAL A 561 18.67 11.86 -12.51
CA VAL A 561 19.04 10.69 -11.70
C VAL A 561 20.29 10.01 -12.29
N VAL A 562 21.46 10.47 -11.86
CA VAL A 562 22.78 10.12 -12.40
C VAL A 562 23.09 8.61 -12.27
N ALA A 563 22.94 7.88 -13.37
CA ALA A 563 23.94 6.87 -13.72
C ALA A 563 25.26 7.62 -14.03
N PRO A 564 26.43 7.16 -13.55
CA PRO A 564 27.64 7.98 -13.53
C PRO A 564 28.09 8.43 -14.94
N ALA A 565 27.85 9.71 -15.24
CA ALA A 565 28.32 10.37 -16.46
C ALA A 565 29.86 10.50 -16.50
N ASP A 566 30.51 10.33 -15.35
CA ASP A 566 31.94 10.13 -15.23
C ASP A 566 32.36 8.80 -15.89
N GLY A 567 32.97 8.89 -17.07
CA GLY A 567 33.63 7.74 -17.70
C GLY A 567 34.71 7.14 -16.81
N GLU A 568 35.06 5.88 -17.05
CA GLU A 568 36.00 5.09 -16.22
C GLU A 568 37.33 5.82 -15.93
N ALA A 569 37.91 6.46 -16.95
CA ALA A 569 39.13 7.26 -16.82
C ALA A 569 38.98 8.57 -16.01
N VAL A 570 37.76 8.99 -15.65
CA VAL A 570 37.50 10.09 -14.70
C VAL A 570 37.39 9.54 -13.28
N LEU A 571 36.65 8.45 -13.09
CA LEU A 571 36.52 7.76 -11.80
C LEU A 571 37.89 7.28 -11.29
N ARG A 572 38.68 6.63 -12.15
CA ARG A 572 40.06 6.22 -11.84
C ARG A 572 40.94 7.40 -11.39
N ARG A 573 40.90 8.52 -12.12
CA ARG A 573 41.59 9.76 -11.74
C ARG A 573 41.02 10.47 -10.51
N ARG A 574 39.84 10.09 -10.00
CA ARG A 574 39.38 10.52 -8.66
C ARG A 574 39.95 9.63 -7.57
N ILE A 575 39.88 8.30 -7.75
CA ILE A 575 40.44 7.31 -6.82
C ILE A 575 41.94 7.56 -6.60
N GLU A 576 42.71 7.75 -7.68
CA GLU A 576 44.14 8.08 -7.62
C GLU A 576 44.40 9.34 -6.75
N ARG A 577 43.69 10.45 -7.02
CA ARG A 577 43.80 11.69 -6.21
C ARG A 577 43.28 11.56 -4.78
N ALA A 578 42.36 10.64 -4.49
CA ALA A 578 41.84 10.39 -3.15
C ALA A 578 42.79 9.52 -2.33
N LEU A 579 43.48 8.55 -2.96
CA LEU A 579 44.59 7.79 -2.38
C LEU A 579 45.75 8.72 -2.00
N ASP A 580 46.09 9.67 -2.87
CA ASP A 580 47.16 10.65 -2.64
C ASP A 580 46.85 11.67 -1.53
N ARG A 581 45.57 11.83 -1.19
CA ARG A 581 45.08 12.72 -0.11
C ARG A 581 44.74 11.98 1.18
N GLY A 582 44.75 10.65 1.19
CA GLY A 582 44.25 9.84 2.31
C GLY A 582 42.75 10.00 2.57
N ASP A 583 41.96 10.46 1.59
CA ASP A 583 40.54 10.77 1.79
C ASP A 583 39.67 9.49 1.75
N ALA A 584 39.58 8.85 2.92
CA ALA A 584 38.74 7.68 3.15
C ALA A 584 37.24 7.90 2.86
N ALA A 585 36.74 9.15 2.82
CA ALA A 585 35.35 9.42 2.49
C ALA A 585 35.11 9.35 0.98
N SER A 586 35.92 10.05 0.19
CA SER A 586 35.84 10.04 -1.27
C SER A 586 36.19 8.66 -1.83
N LEU A 587 37.18 7.97 -1.26
CA LEU A 587 37.61 6.64 -1.70
C LEU A 587 36.46 5.61 -1.72
N VAL A 588 35.67 5.52 -0.66
CA VAL A 588 34.53 4.58 -0.60
C VAL A 588 33.49 4.89 -1.69
N ALA A 589 33.19 6.18 -1.92
CA ALA A 589 32.22 6.60 -2.92
C ALA A 589 32.70 6.32 -4.36
N ASP A 590 33.93 6.71 -4.70
CA ASP A 590 34.49 6.56 -6.05
C ASP A 590 34.83 5.10 -6.38
N LEU A 591 35.35 4.30 -5.45
CA LEU A 591 35.58 2.85 -5.66
C LEU A 591 34.27 2.10 -5.88
N ALA A 592 33.22 2.44 -5.14
CA ALA A 592 31.89 1.88 -5.36
C ALA A 592 31.30 2.31 -6.72
N ALA A 593 31.55 3.54 -7.17
CA ALA A 593 31.15 4.01 -8.50
C ALA A 593 31.90 3.28 -9.63
N TRP A 594 33.22 3.13 -9.51
CA TRP A 594 34.07 2.44 -10.50
C TRP A 594 33.74 0.94 -10.59
N ARG A 595 33.51 0.25 -9.46
CA ARG A 595 33.02 -1.14 -9.47
C ARG A 595 31.62 -1.27 -10.09
N ARG A 596 30.70 -0.33 -9.85
CA ARG A 596 29.39 -0.31 -10.54
C ARG A 596 29.55 -0.11 -12.06
N TRP A 597 30.46 0.76 -12.49
CA TRP A 597 30.73 1.03 -13.91
C TRP A 597 31.22 -0.22 -14.67
N TRP A 598 32.08 -1.03 -14.04
CA TRP A 598 32.56 -2.30 -14.61
C TRP A 598 31.52 -3.44 -14.52
N ARG A 599 30.80 -3.57 -13.40
CA ARG A 599 29.72 -4.58 -13.26
C ARG A 599 28.61 -4.40 -14.28
N ALA A 600 28.27 -3.16 -14.64
CA ALA A 600 27.34 -2.84 -15.73
C ALA A 600 27.83 -3.29 -17.13
N ARG A 601 29.06 -3.81 -17.24
CA ARG A 601 29.70 -4.37 -18.44
C ARG A 601 30.11 -5.84 -18.24
N GLY A 602 29.55 -6.52 -17.25
CA GLY A 602 29.75 -7.96 -17.02
C GLY A 602 31.07 -8.35 -16.34
N VAL A 603 31.75 -7.41 -15.67
CA VAL A 603 33.04 -7.67 -14.97
C VAL A 603 33.02 -7.07 -13.57
N ASP A 604 33.33 -7.84 -12.51
CA ASP A 604 33.70 -7.24 -11.22
C ASP A 604 35.24 -7.18 -11.08
N PRO A 605 35.83 -5.98 -10.89
CA PRO A 605 37.24 -5.85 -10.55
C PRO A 605 37.68 -6.69 -9.33
N SER A 606 36.77 -6.89 -8.36
CA SER A 606 37.03 -7.68 -7.14
C SER A 606 37.17 -9.19 -7.36
N GLU A 607 36.64 -9.73 -8.46
CA GLU A 607 36.79 -11.17 -8.78
C GLU A 607 38.14 -11.49 -9.42
N ARG A 608 38.81 -10.47 -10.00
CA ARG A 608 40.10 -10.62 -10.69
C ARG A 608 41.31 -10.26 -9.82
N VAL A 609 41.12 -9.46 -8.78
CA VAL A 609 42.14 -9.09 -7.79
C VAL A 609 41.50 -9.20 -6.40
N PRO A 610 41.51 -10.38 -5.76
CA PRO A 610 40.91 -10.59 -4.43
C PRO A 610 41.44 -9.63 -3.36
N GLU A 611 42.68 -9.19 -3.49
CA GLU A 611 43.34 -8.20 -2.64
C GLU A 611 42.58 -6.87 -2.61
N LEU A 612 41.96 -6.46 -3.72
CA LEU A 612 41.15 -5.24 -3.79
C LEU A 612 39.93 -5.32 -2.87
N THR A 613 39.33 -6.50 -2.74
CA THR A 613 38.20 -6.73 -1.83
C THR A 613 38.63 -6.60 -0.37
N ARG A 614 39.75 -7.25 -0.01
CA ARG A 614 40.35 -7.19 1.34
C ARG A 614 40.72 -5.76 1.75
N GLU A 615 41.27 -4.98 0.84
CA GLU A 615 41.64 -3.57 1.10
C GLU A 615 40.43 -2.63 1.17
N ILE A 616 39.36 -2.89 0.40
CA ILE A 616 38.07 -2.19 0.55
C ILE A 616 37.42 -2.53 1.89
N GLU A 617 37.49 -3.77 2.36
CA GLU A 617 36.99 -4.17 3.68
C GLU A 617 37.82 -3.58 4.84
N ALA A 618 39.13 -3.41 4.66
CA ALA A 618 39.97 -2.66 5.60
C ALA A 618 39.57 -1.17 5.66
N LEU A 619 39.36 -0.53 4.50
CA LEU A 619 38.87 0.84 4.40
C LEU A 619 37.47 1.01 5.05
N HIS A 620 36.56 0.05 4.84
CA HIS A 620 35.24 0.07 5.46
C HIS A 620 35.31 -0.08 6.99
N ARG A 621 36.14 -1.00 7.52
CA ARG A 621 36.33 -1.12 8.98
C ARG A 621 36.94 0.14 9.59
N HIS A 622 37.93 0.75 8.94
CA HIS A 622 38.50 2.02 9.39
C HIS A 622 37.49 3.17 9.39
N ARG A 623 36.51 3.17 8.47
CA ARG A 623 35.50 4.23 8.34
C ARG A 623 34.22 4.02 9.15
N TYR A 624 33.87 2.76 9.47
CA TYR A 624 32.57 2.39 10.03
C TYR A 624 32.66 1.39 11.21
N GLY A 625 33.88 1.09 11.70
CA GLY A 625 34.09 0.32 12.93
C GLY A 625 33.69 1.09 14.18
N ALA A 626 33.56 0.38 15.30
CA ALA A 626 33.33 1.01 16.60
C ALA A 626 34.65 1.60 17.16
N GLU A 627 34.54 2.70 17.91
CA GLU A 627 35.69 3.35 18.56
C GLU A 627 36.39 2.36 19.51
N GLY A 628 37.63 1.99 19.17
CA GLY A 628 38.43 1.00 19.91
C GLY A 628 39.24 0.04 19.02
N GLU A 629 38.83 -0.21 17.78
CA GLU A 629 39.67 -0.89 16.79
C GLU A 629 40.55 0.13 16.03
N ASP A 630 41.80 0.34 16.50
CA ASP A 630 42.83 1.12 15.77
C ASP A 630 43.36 0.36 14.52
N GLY A 631 42.44 0.03 13.62
CA GLY A 631 42.71 -0.46 12.29
C GLY A 631 43.37 0.64 11.46
N SER A 632 44.70 0.74 11.57
CA SER A 632 45.54 1.68 10.81
C SER A 632 45.56 1.33 9.32
N TRP A 633 44.45 1.66 8.63
CA TRP A 633 44.35 1.56 7.18
C TRP A 633 45.42 2.42 6.51
N ARG A 634 46.25 1.81 5.67
CA ARG A 634 47.33 2.47 4.94
C ARG A 634 46.96 2.50 3.46
N ALA A 635 46.97 3.70 2.87
CA ALA A 635 46.58 3.90 1.49
C ALA A 635 47.38 3.06 0.47
N ASP A 636 48.60 2.64 0.82
CA ASP A 636 49.50 1.91 -0.08
C ASP A 636 49.02 0.50 -0.44
N GLY A 637 48.34 -0.21 0.47
CA GLY A 637 47.75 -1.52 0.19
C GLY A 637 46.65 -1.40 -0.87
N LEU A 638 45.68 -0.52 -0.60
CA LEU A 638 44.60 -0.21 -1.54
C LEU A 638 45.12 0.38 -2.86
N ARG A 639 46.16 1.22 -2.83
CA ARG A 639 46.83 1.78 -4.03
C ARG A 639 47.43 0.67 -4.90
N ALA A 640 48.14 -0.28 -4.30
CA ALA A 640 48.71 -1.43 -5.02
C ALA A 640 47.61 -2.35 -5.62
N ALA A 641 46.60 -2.71 -4.82
CA ALA A 641 45.51 -3.56 -5.26
C ALA A 641 44.64 -2.89 -6.35
N PHE A 642 44.40 -1.59 -6.25
CA PHE A 642 43.69 -0.81 -7.27
C PHE A 642 44.49 -0.68 -8.57
N ALA A 643 45.81 -0.48 -8.49
CA ALA A 643 46.68 -0.46 -9.66
C ALA A 643 46.73 -1.83 -10.38
N ALA A 644 46.81 -2.93 -9.62
CA ALA A 644 46.74 -4.29 -10.17
C ALA A 644 45.39 -4.56 -10.87
N ALA A 645 44.27 -4.16 -10.26
CA ALA A 645 42.95 -4.31 -10.85
C ALA A 645 42.82 -3.47 -12.14
N CYS A 646 43.29 -2.22 -12.13
CA CYS A 646 43.36 -1.39 -13.33
C CYS A 646 44.15 -2.06 -14.47
N ALA A 647 45.33 -2.63 -14.17
CA ALA A 647 46.16 -3.30 -15.17
C ALA A 647 45.49 -4.55 -15.76
N ALA A 648 44.84 -5.38 -14.94
CA ALA A 648 44.09 -6.56 -15.38
C ALA A 648 42.89 -6.20 -16.28
N LEU A 649 42.28 -5.03 -16.07
CA LEU A 649 41.14 -4.53 -16.85
C LEU A 649 41.58 -3.84 -18.15
N ASP A 650 42.67 -3.07 -18.12
CA ASP A 650 43.27 -2.47 -19.32
C ASP A 650 43.87 -3.54 -20.25
N GLY A 651 44.29 -4.68 -19.72
CA GLY A 651 44.66 -5.87 -20.50
C GLY A 651 43.52 -6.37 -21.39
N MET A 652 42.29 -6.46 -20.87
CA MET A 652 41.11 -6.85 -21.66
C MET A 652 40.73 -5.83 -22.73
N LYS A 653 40.95 -4.52 -22.49
CA LYS A 653 40.73 -3.49 -23.53
C LYS A 653 41.66 -3.64 -24.74
N LYS A 654 42.74 -4.43 -24.62
CA LYS A 654 43.74 -4.70 -25.68
C LYS A 654 43.65 -6.13 -26.22
N GLY A 655 43.31 -7.11 -25.38
CA GLY A 655 43.08 -8.50 -25.77
C GLY A 655 41.72 -8.68 -26.43
N GLY A 656 41.63 -8.34 -27.73
CA GLY A 656 40.37 -8.36 -28.50
C GLY A 656 39.76 -9.74 -28.76
N ASP A 657 40.43 -10.83 -28.37
CA ASP A 657 39.92 -12.19 -28.44
C ASP A 657 40.25 -12.95 -27.14
N ALA A 658 39.21 -13.32 -26.41
CA ALA A 658 39.28 -14.25 -25.29
C ALA A 658 37.95 -15.01 -25.25
N PRO A 659 37.94 -16.36 -25.30
CA PRO A 659 36.70 -17.13 -25.39
C PRO A 659 35.83 -16.91 -24.15
N LEU A 660 34.51 -16.89 -24.36
CA LEU A 660 33.52 -16.74 -23.30
C LEU A 660 33.70 -17.82 -22.22
N PRO A 661 33.63 -17.47 -20.92
CA PRO A 661 33.71 -18.46 -19.85
C PRO A 661 32.53 -19.44 -19.94
N PRO A 662 32.73 -20.72 -19.55
CA PRO A 662 31.68 -21.73 -19.64
C PRO A 662 30.47 -21.37 -18.77
N LEU A 663 29.28 -21.72 -19.26
CA LEU A 663 27.98 -21.40 -18.65
C LEU A 663 27.70 -22.14 -17.32
N TYR A 664 28.56 -23.08 -16.95
CA TYR A 664 28.55 -23.76 -15.66
C TYR A 664 29.97 -23.78 -15.09
N ARG A 665 30.05 -23.69 -13.77
CA ARG A 665 31.27 -23.84 -12.97
C ARG A 665 30.98 -24.94 -11.96
N ASP A 666 31.71 -26.04 -12.04
CA ASP A 666 31.62 -27.10 -11.04
C ASP A 666 32.26 -26.61 -9.74
N ASP A 667 31.49 -26.61 -8.64
CA ASP A 667 32.00 -26.31 -7.30
C ASP A 667 32.54 -27.60 -6.66
N PRO A 668 33.86 -27.74 -6.43
CA PRO A 668 34.46 -28.94 -5.84
C PRO A 668 34.29 -28.94 -4.31
N ALA A 669 33.05 -29.04 -3.82
CA ALA A 669 32.71 -28.79 -2.42
C ALA A 669 31.78 -29.83 -1.75
N VAL A 670 31.33 -30.89 -2.43
CA VAL A 670 30.52 -31.97 -1.81
C VAL A 670 30.92 -33.37 -2.32
N VAL A 671 32.14 -33.82 -2.01
CA VAL A 671 32.50 -35.25 -2.07
C VAL A 671 33.37 -35.62 -0.86
N ASN A 672 32.73 -36.10 0.22
CA ASN A 672 33.28 -37.08 1.16
C ASN A 672 32.20 -37.63 2.09
N SER A 673 32.49 -38.75 2.77
CA SER A 673 31.64 -39.53 3.71
C SER A 673 30.43 -40.28 3.11
N LEU A 674 30.73 -41.31 2.30
CA LEU A 674 29.95 -42.56 2.24
C LEU A 674 30.91 -43.76 2.02
N ASP A 675 31.55 -44.15 3.12
CA ASP A 675 32.07 -45.49 3.46
C ASP A 675 32.04 -45.58 5.00
#